data_AF-A0A5C8G7A2-F1
#
_entry.id   AF-A0A5C8G7A2-F1
#
_cell.length_a   1.000
_cell.length_b   1.000
_cell.length_c   1.000
_cell.angle_alpha   90.00
_cell.angle_beta   90.00
_cell.angle_gamma   90.00
#
_symmetry.space_group_name_H-M   'P 1'
#
loop_
_entity.id
_entity.type
_entity.pdbx_description
1 polymer ?
#
loop_
_entity_poly.entity_id
_entity_poly.type
_entity_poly.pdbx_seq_one_letter_code
_entity_poly.pdbx_strand_id
1 'polypeptide(L)'
;MTYKFVKEDKDFRKLKKKEIEFLKSHGCISQYWDKILIKNVDLNRIKDVSFHGKIKIKELNGTVNYHNKVKVIASITRAVLIDVIINGDVYINNVGRFIANYEIENGVIIENAGSIYMEGKSSFGNGVETSPIMEGNGRSVKIFNRLNSHIAYIVAMYRHNFVMRKKINKIIDDYASSKLREFGTIKKHAKIINARLIKNALIDPYTTIENTDEINNTTIISAKESPSYIGTSVILKDCIVLKGAHIVDGTVIKKAFIGEGVKLGRQFSCEDSLLFANCEGEHGEMFSIFAGPYTVTHHKATLLIASHFSFFNAGSGTNQSNHMYKLGPYHHGFMERGCKTGSNSYILWPSRIGAFSTVIGAHYDNIDSSNFPFSYITEHGYHQTRLIPALNLFGVGLARDENKWIERDRRTGDKKDLIIFEVFSPYTVSKMINAEKILKDIKNYIKDSKDDFFMYKNMIIKVSSLDKYSQRYSIAIDLYLRNKLLSYIKDCKNINDIIESLKYEKVYSDWVDAGGLICAKERLDNIIKDIENEKINNIESILNAFKSLYDNYYPDEKSWVIDIIKKRYSIKNIDKEIIIKILKEYISLLKTSYDILYRDAEKEYDISKMVSCGIDDKNFMEEDFKAIRGTVEDNAFVIQYKKDMNSKINDINKIIDLL
;
A
#
# COMPACT_ATOMS: atom_id res chain seq x y z
N MET A 1 -24.15 -11.97 28.15
CA MET A 1 -23.43 -13.24 28.04
C MET A 1 -24.34 -14.43 27.67
N THR A 2 -25.43 -14.26 26.91
CA THR A 2 -26.42 -15.37 26.72
C THR A 2 -27.25 -15.36 25.43
N TYR A 3 -27.13 -14.35 24.55
CA TYR A 3 -28.07 -14.18 23.43
C TYR A 3 -27.99 -15.26 22.32
N LYS A 4 -26.81 -15.85 22.05
CA LYS A 4 -26.66 -16.82 20.93
C LYS A 4 -27.26 -18.21 21.20
N PHE A 5 -27.47 -18.57 22.46
CA PHE A 5 -28.04 -19.87 22.86
C PHE A 5 -29.44 -19.73 23.47
N VAL A 6 -30.15 -18.62 23.23
CA VAL A 6 -31.52 -18.45 23.70
C VAL A 6 -32.45 -19.40 22.94
N LYS A 7 -33.34 -20.00 23.72
CA LYS A 7 -34.22 -21.10 23.40
C LYS A 7 -35.49 -20.54 22.75
N GLU A 8 -35.56 -20.59 21.41
CA GLU A 8 -36.80 -20.69 20.60
C GLU A 8 -36.45 -20.64 19.12
N ASP A 9 -35.58 -21.56 18.68
CA ASP A 9 -35.46 -21.86 17.26
C ASP A 9 -36.30 -23.13 17.08
N LYS A 10 -37.57 -23.00 16.67
CA LYS A 10 -38.57 -24.09 16.58
C LYS A 10 -38.06 -25.33 15.82
N ASP A 11 -37.01 -25.13 15.04
CA ASP A 11 -36.38 -26.12 14.19
C ASP A 11 -35.33 -27.01 14.87
N PHE A 12 -34.85 -26.65 16.07
CA PHE A 12 -33.83 -27.42 16.79
C PHE A 12 -34.47 -28.30 17.87
N ARG A 13 -34.02 -29.56 17.95
CA ARG A 13 -34.47 -30.52 18.96
C ARG A 13 -33.33 -31.03 19.81
N LYS A 14 -33.67 -31.53 21.00
CA LYS A 14 -32.75 -32.30 21.84
C LYS A 14 -32.47 -33.67 21.22
N LEU A 15 -31.36 -34.26 21.62
CA LEU A 15 -31.05 -35.66 21.34
C LEU A 15 -32.04 -36.60 22.06
N LYS A 16 -32.48 -37.65 21.37
CA LYS A 16 -33.28 -38.75 21.93
C LYS A 16 -32.36 -39.71 22.68
N LYS A 17 -32.89 -40.47 23.65
CA LYS A 17 -32.11 -41.48 24.40
C LYS A 17 -31.32 -42.45 23.50
N LYS A 18 -31.94 -42.99 22.45
CA LYS A 18 -31.26 -43.88 21.49
C LYS A 18 -30.11 -43.20 20.75
N GLU A 19 -30.25 -41.92 20.41
CA GLU A 19 -29.22 -41.13 19.74
C GLU A 19 -28.05 -40.83 20.67
N ILE A 20 -28.32 -40.60 21.97
CA ILE A 20 -27.29 -40.44 22.99
C ILE A 20 -26.47 -41.73 23.15
N GLU A 21 -27.11 -42.88 23.28
CA GLU A 21 -26.41 -44.17 23.39
C GLU A 21 -25.60 -44.50 22.12
N PHE A 22 -26.12 -44.14 20.93
CA PHE A 22 -25.39 -44.25 19.68
C PHE A 22 -24.12 -43.37 19.66
N LEU A 23 -24.20 -42.11 20.08
CA LEU A 23 -23.03 -41.23 20.15
C LEU A 23 -22.00 -41.75 21.16
N LYS A 24 -22.43 -42.27 22.31
CA LYS A 24 -21.54 -42.91 23.29
C LYS A 24 -20.80 -44.11 22.69
N SER A 25 -21.48 -44.96 21.90
CA SER A 25 -20.81 -46.10 21.25
C SER A 25 -19.81 -45.66 20.17
N HIS A 26 -19.92 -44.44 19.67
CA HIS A 26 -18.97 -43.79 18.76
C HIS A 26 -17.86 -43.03 19.49
N GLY A 27 -17.65 -43.29 20.78
CA GLY A 27 -16.59 -42.67 21.58
C GLY A 27 -16.89 -41.22 22.01
N CYS A 28 -18.13 -40.75 21.84
CA CYS A 28 -18.50 -39.39 22.25
C CYS A 28 -18.86 -39.33 23.75
N ILE A 29 -18.47 -38.24 24.40
CA ILE A 29 -18.83 -37.94 25.79
C ILE A 29 -19.45 -36.55 25.88
N SER A 30 -20.31 -36.33 26.88
CA SER A 30 -20.90 -35.02 27.14
C SER A 30 -21.09 -34.78 28.62
N GLN A 31 -20.81 -33.56 29.07
CA GLN A 31 -21.11 -33.13 30.43
C GLN A 31 -22.63 -33.02 30.66
N TYR A 32 -23.38 -32.59 29.64
CA TYR A 32 -24.82 -32.34 29.69
C TYR A 32 -25.47 -32.60 28.32
N TRP A 33 -25.90 -33.84 28.05
CA TRP A 33 -26.52 -34.21 26.78
C TRP A 33 -27.78 -33.40 26.43
N ASP A 34 -28.49 -32.89 27.43
CA ASP A 34 -29.70 -32.09 27.27
C ASP A 34 -29.44 -30.66 26.76
N LYS A 35 -28.17 -30.22 26.76
CA LYS A 35 -27.69 -28.94 26.22
C LYS A 35 -27.18 -29.05 24.78
N ILE A 36 -27.24 -30.25 24.18
CA ILE A 36 -26.92 -30.47 22.76
C ILE A 36 -28.21 -30.39 21.94
N LEU A 37 -28.22 -29.48 20.97
CA LEU A 37 -29.35 -29.23 20.08
C LEU A 37 -28.96 -29.53 18.63
N ILE A 38 -29.78 -30.33 17.95
CA ILE A 38 -29.56 -30.73 16.56
C ILE A 38 -30.79 -30.45 15.70
N LYS A 39 -30.58 -30.26 14.39
CA LYS A 39 -31.65 -30.18 13.38
C LYS A 39 -31.47 -31.27 12.30
N ASN A 40 -30.61 -31.04 11.30
CA ASN A 40 -30.41 -31.91 10.14
C ASN A 40 -29.05 -32.64 10.21
N VAL A 41 -28.88 -33.50 11.20
CA VAL A 41 -27.58 -34.11 11.52
C VAL A 41 -27.62 -35.62 11.33
N ASP A 42 -26.72 -36.16 10.50
CA ASP A 42 -26.43 -37.59 10.43
C ASP A 42 -25.37 -37.94 11.49
N LEU A 43 -25.80 -38.65 12.53
CA LEU A 43 -24.97 -38.93 13.71
C LEU A 43 -23.77 -39.85 13.41
N ASN A 44 -23.77 -40.60 12.30
CA ASN A 44 -22.62 -41.43 11.90
C ASN A 44 -21.36 -40.59 11.61
N ARG A 45 -21.54 -39.28 11.39
CA ARG A 45 -20.49 -38.32 11.07
C ARG A 45 -19.87 -37.68 12.30
N ILE A 46 -20.29 -38.10 13.50
CA ILE A 46 -19.78 -37.61 14.78
C ILE A 46 -19.11 -38.78 15.50
N LYS A 47 -17.79 -38.68 15.75
CA LYS A 47 -17.01 -39.77 16.36
C LYS A 47 -15.89 -39.24 17.25
N ASP A 48 -15.69 -39.84 18.41
CA ASP A 48 -14.64 -39.46 19.38
C ASP A 48 -14.70 -37.96 19.76
N VAL A 49 -15.91 -37.44 20.00
CA VAL A 49 -16.14 -36.01 20.32
C VAL A 49 -16.50 -35.81 21.78
N SER A 50 -15.82 -34.88 22.45
CA SER A 50 -16.16 -34.44 23.80
C SER A 50 -16.93 -33.13 23.78
N PHE A 51 -18.16 -33.14 24.28
CA PHE A 51 -19.05 -31.98 24.32
C PHE A 51 -19.10 -31.37 25.72
N HIS A 52 -18.80 -30.09 25.82
CA HIS A 52 -18.89 -29.30 27.05
C HIS A 52 -19.77 -28.05 26.83
N GLY A 53 -20.49 -27.64 27.87
CA GLY A 53 -21.38 -26.49 27.77
C GLY A 53 -22.56 -26.72 26.82
N LYS A 54 -22.86 -25.75 25.96
CA LYS A 54 -23.99 -25.73 25.03
C LYS A 54 -23.52 -25.97 23.60
N ILE A 55 -24.11 -26.93 22.91
CA ILE A 55 -23.73 -27.27 21.53
C ILE A 55 -24.94 -27.18 20.63
N LYS A 56 -24.82 -26.49 19.49
CA LYS A 56 -25.88 -26.38 18.50
C LYS A 56 -25.35 -26.79 17.12
N ILE A 57 -25.91 -27.82 16.51
CA ILE A 57 -25.49 -28.32 15.18
C ILE A 57 -26.69 -28.27 14.24
N LYS A 58 -26.65 -27.35 13.26
CA LYS A 58 -27.73 -27.12 12.31
C LYS A 58 -27.80 -28.22 11.26
N GLU A 59 -26.66 -28.56 10.68
CA GLU A 59 -26.57 -29.45 9.52
C GLU A 59 -25.23 -30.20 9.55
N LEU A 60 -25.27 -31.49 9.23
CA LEU A 60 -24.08 -32.33 9.07
C LEU A 60 -24.48 -33.59 8.28
N ASN A 61 -24.76 -33.42 6.99
CA ASN A 61 -25.27 -34.49 6.11
C ASN A 61 -24.76 -34.38 4.66
N GLY A 62 -23.99 -33.34 4.31
CA GLY A 62 -23.44 -33.12 2.97
C GLY A 62 -21.94 -33.36 2.85
N THR A 63 -21.26 -32.54 2.05
CA THR A 63 -19.83 -32.64 1.76
C THR A 63 -19.16 -31.26 1.77
N VAL A 64 -17.86 -31.23 2.05
CA VAL A 64 -17.05 -30.00 2.08
C VAL A 64 -15.96 -30.08 1.02
N ASN A 65 -15.64 -28.95 0.37
CA ASN A 65 -14.59 -28.87 -0.64
C ASN A 65 -13.23 -28.68 0.05
N TYR A 66 -12.38 -29.72 0.04
CA TYR A 66 -11.11 -29.75 0.76
C TYR A 66 -9.98 -29.03 0.01
N HIS A 67 -9.57 -29.52 -1.16
CA HIS A 67 -8.70 -28.79 -2.10
C HIS A 67 -9.08 -29.13 -3.54
N ASN A 68 -9.05 -28.14 -4.43
CA ASN A 68 -9.36 -28.32 -5.86
C ASN A 68 -10.67 -29.11 -6.07
N LYS A 69 -10.59 -30.31 -6.68
CA LYS A 69 -11.73 -31.21 -6.94
C LYS A 69 -11.99 -32.22 -5.81
N VAL A 70 -11.18 -32.23 -4.75
CA VAL A 70 -11.32 -33.14 -3.62
C VAL A 70 -12.46 -32.68 -2.72
N LYS A 71 -13.44 -33.55 -2.52
CA LYS A 71 -14.54 -33.37 -1.58
C LYS A 71 -14.41 -34.39 -0.46
N VAL A 72 -14.66 -33.95 0.76
CA VAL A 72 -14.69 -34.80 1.95
C VAL A 72 -16.09 -34.81 2.54
N ILE A 73 -16.45 -35.90 3.23
CA ILE A 73 -17.72 -36.01 3.93
C ILE A 73 -17.71 -35.03 5.11
N ALA A 74 -18.75 -34.19 5.20
CA ALA A 74 -18.92 -33.30 6.34
C ALA A 74 -19.03 -34.13 7.62
N SER A 75 -18.14 -33.89 8.58
CA SER A 75 -18.00 -34.69 9.80
C SER A 75 -17.28 -33.93 10.92
N ILE A 76 -17.48 -34.41 12.15
CA ILE A 76 -16.83 -33.91 13.37
C ILE A 76 -16.20 -35.12 14.06
N THR A 77 -14.87 -35.22 14.02
CA THR A 77 -14.16 -36.37 14.56
C THR A 77 -12.95 -35.96 15.40
N ARG A 78 -12.71 -36.68 16.51
CA ARG A 78 -11.58 -36.44 17.43
C ARG A 78 -11.45 -34.96 17.82
N ALA A 79 -12.45 -34.44 18.51
CA ALA A 79 -12.52 -33.03 18.87
C ALA A 79 -13.13 -32.79 20.25
N VAL A 80 -12.71 -31.71 20.91
CA VAL A 80 -13.36 -31.19 22.12
C VAL A 80 -14.04 -29.87 21.77
N LEU A 81 -15.36 -29.81 21.95
CA LEU A 81 -16.18 -28.64 21.66
C LEU A 81 -16.78 -28.08 22.95
N ILE A 82 -16.60 -26.78 23.19
CA ILE A 82 -17.04 -26.09 24.40
C ILE A 82 -17.87 -24.86 24.00
N ASP A 83 -19.17 -24.85 24.24
CA ASP A 83 -20.03 -23.71 23.85
C ASP A 83 -19.87 -23.34 22.36
N VAL A 84 -20.19 -24.26 21.45
CA VAL A 84 -19.96 -24.13 20.00
C VAL A 84 -21.28 -24.18 19.20
N ILE A 85 -21.36 -23.37 18.15
CA ILE A 85 -22.46 -23.36 17.19
C ILE A 85 -21.92 -23.73 15.81
N ILE A 86 -22.51 -24.75 15.18
CA ILE A 86 -22.17 -25.24 13.84
C ILE A 86 -23.37 -24.99 12.93
N ASN A 87 -23.23 -24.07 11.98
CA ASN A 87 -24.30 -23.52 11.14
C ASN A 87 -24.30 -24.04 9.70
N GLY A 88 -23.73 -25.22 9.45
CA GLY A 88 -23.73 -25.88 8.16
C GLY A 88 -22.85 -27.13 8.15
N ASP A 89 -22.67 -27.73 6.98
CA ASP A 89 -21.77 -28.85 6.77
C ASP A 89 -20.31 -28.43 6.98
N VAL A 90 -19.65 -29.01 7.98
CA VAL A 90 -18.24 -28.72 8.32
C VAL A 90 -17.39 -29.98 8.27
N TYR A 91 -16.08 -29.81 8.12
CA TYR A 91 -15.10 -30.87 8.35
C TYR A 91 -14.22 -30.47 9.53
N ILE A 92 -14.47 -31.03 10.70
CA ILE A 92 -13.69 -30.81 11.91
C ILE A 92 -13.02 -32.14 12.27
N ASN A 93 -11.70 -32.20 12.21
CA ASN A 93 -10.94 -33.43 12.39
C ASN A 93 -9.69 -33.18 13.25
N ASN A 94 -9.48 -34.00 14.28
CA ASN A 94 -8.24 -34.01 15.06
C ASN A 94 -7.91 -32.64 15.69
N VAL A 95 -8.78 -32.15 16.57
CA VAL A 95 -8.50 -30.95 17.36
C VAL A 95 -7.71 -31.37 18.61
N GLY A 96 -6.44 -30.97 18.69
CA GLY A 96 -5.51 -31.43 19.71
C GLY A 96 -5.84 -30.98 21.14
N ARG A 97 -6.52 -29.84 21.31
CA ARG A 97 -7.00 -29.38 22.63
C ARG A 97 -8.50 -29.13 22.62
N PHE A 98 -8.97 -28.00 22.09
CA PHE A 98 -10.41 -27.68 22.06
C PHE A 98 -10.76 -26.53 21.11
N ILE A 99 -12.03 -26.48 20.73
CA ILE A 99 -12.70 -25.30 20.16
C ILE A 99 -13.69 -24.77 21.20
N ALA A 100 -13.58 -23.50 21.59
CA ALA A 100 -14.42 -22.91 22.62
C ALA A 100 -15.00 -21.54 22.27
N ASN A 101 -16.31 -21.34 22.46
CA ASN A 101 -17.00 -20.06 22.24
C ASN A 101 -16.93 -19.54 20.78
N TYR A 102 -17.15 -20.44 19.82
CA TYR A 102 -17.09 -20.14 18.39
C TYR A 102 -18.34 -20.54 17.61
N GLU A 103 -18.68 -19.72 16.64
CA GLU A 103 -19.65 -20.03 15.59
C GLU A 103 -18.89 -20.42 14.32
N ILE A 104 -19.26 -21.56 13.76
CA ILE A 104 -18.60 -22.15 12.58
C ILE A 104 -19.65 -22.27 11.49
N GLU A 105 -19.43 -21.59 10.37
CA GLU A 105 -20.36 -21.57 9.25
C GLU A 105 -20.15 -22.73 8.27
N ASN A 106 -21.05 -22.83 7.28
CA ASN A 106 -21.06 -23.87 6.27
C ASN A 106 -19.76 -23.95 5.45
N GLY A 107 -19.32 -25.17 5.18
CA GLY A 107 -18.17 -25.50 4.34
C GLY A 107 -16.81 -25.21 4.98
N VAL A 108 -16.76 -24.92 6.28
CA VAL A 108 -15.51 -24.69 7.00
C VAL A 108 -14.74 -26.00 7.20
N ILE A 109 -13.41 -25.91 7.10
CA ILE A 109 -12.47 -26.99 7.39
C ILE A 109 -11.61 -26.59 8.58
N ILE A 110 -11.57 -27.45 9.60
CA ILE A 110 -10.67 -27.35 10.74
C ILE A 110 -10.02 -28.72 10.91
N GLU A 111 -8.73 -28.81 10.64
CA GLU A 111 -7.99 -30.05 10.75
C GLU A 111 -6.66 -29.87 11.48
N ASN A 112 -6.33 -30.81 12.37
CA ASN A 112 -5.05 -30.81 13.11
C ASN A 112 -4.80 -29.48 13.84
N ALA A 113 -5.85 -28.85 14.35
CA ALA A 113 -5.75 -27.58 15.06
C ALA A 113 -5.49 -27.80 16.55
N GLY A 114 -4.66 -26.98 17.18
CA GLY A 114 -4.39 -27.04 18.62
C GLY A 114 -5.56 -26.51 19.44
N SER A 115 -5.65 -25.19 19.61
CA SER A 115 -6.77 -24.52 20.31
C SER A 115 -7.37 -23.38 19.50
N ILE A 116 -8.69 -23.30 19.47
CA ILE A 116 -9.45 -22.20 18.85
C ILE A 116 -10.44 -21.66 19.89
N TYR A 117 -10.21 -20.46 20.45
CA TYR A 117 -11.09 -20.00 21.53
C TYR A 117 -11.20 -18.50 21.73
N MET A 118 -12.34 -18.08 22.29
CA MET A 118 -12.48 -16.73 22.83
C MET A 118 -12.09 -16.72 24.30
N GLU A 119 -11.36 -15.67 24.70
CA GLU A 119 -11.06 -15.33 26.08
C GLU A 119 -11.60 -13.94 26.37
N GLY A 120 -12.59 -13.87 27.27
CA GLY A 120 -13.26 -12.62 27.63
C GLY A 120 -13.99 -11.99 26.44
N LYS A 121 -13.91 -10.66 26.35
CA LYS A 121 -14.46 -9.87 25.24
C LYS A 121 -13.33 -9.41 24.34
N SER A 122 -13.55 -9.46 23.03
CA SER A 122 -12.61 -8.93 22.04
C SER A 122 -13.33 -8.16 20.94
N SER A 123 -12.69 -7.11 20.43
CA SER A 123 -13.06 -6.39 19.21
C SER A 123 -12.26 -6.89 17.99
N PHE A 124 -11.50 -7.98 18.15
CA PHE A 124 -10.72 -8.64 17.10
C PHE A 124 -9.69 -7.70 16.46
N GLY A 125 -8.95 -6.96 17.29
CA GLY A 125 -7.97 -5.96 16.85
C GLY A 125 -8.55 -4.58 16.50
N ASN A 126 -9.88 -4.43 16.40
CA ASN A 126 -10.48 -3.12 16.11
C ASN A 126 -10.32 -2.16 17.31
N GLY A 127 -9.81 -0.96 17.04
CA GLY A 127 -9.52 0.06 18.05
C GLY A 127 -8.14 -0.05 18.68
N VAL A 128 -7.33 -1.06 18.30
CA VAL A 128 -5.92 -1.14 18.75
C VAL A 128 -5.17 0.09 18.27
N GLU A 129 -4.47 0.75 19.19
CA GLU A 129 -3.63 1.90 18.88
C GLU A 129 -2.22 1.43 18.47
N THR A 130 -1.75 1.98 17.36
CA THR A 130 -0.43 1.73 16.76
C THR A 130 0.36 3.04 16.71
N SER A 131 1.69 2.98 16.60
CA SER A 131 2.56 4.16 16.56
C SER A 131 3.37 4.27 15.25
N PRO A 132 2.75 4.46 14.09
CA PRO A 132 3.36 4.12 12.79
C PRO A 132 4.29 5.20 12.21
N ILE A 133 4.88 6.12 12.97
CA ILE A 133 5.80 7.12 12.37
C ILE A 133 6.83 7.55 13.39
N MET A 134 6.44 7.56 14.66
CA MET A 134 7.25 8.01 15.75
C MET A 134 6.96 7.06 16.88
N GLU A 135 8.00 6.44 17.42
CA GLU A 135 7.85 5.51 18.53
C GLU A 135 7.15 6.20 19.71
N GLY A 136 6.21 5.46 20.33
CA GLY A 136 5.31 6.01 21.33
C GLY A 136 4.16 6.86 20.75
N ASN A 137 3.52 7.68 21.59
CA ASN A 137 2.18 8.20 21.30
C ASN A 137 2.13 9.47 20.41
N GLY A 138 3.28 9.87 19.83
CA GLY A 138 3.42 11.14 19.10
C GLY A 138 2.62 11.22 17.80
N ARG A 139 2.54 10.12 17.05
CA ARG A 139 1.83 10.00 15.74
C ARG A 139 0.94 8.75 15.61
N SER A 140 0.47 8.22 16.74
CA SER A 140 -0.48 7.10 16.81
C SER A 140 -1.74 7.14 15.92
N VAL A 141 -2.19 5.95 15.51
CA VAL A 141 -3.42 5.71 14.73
C VAL A 141 -4.10 4.44 15.25
N LYS A 142 -5.43 4.47 15.37
CA LYS A 142 -6.22 3.27 15.74
C LYS A 142 -6.57 2.45 14.50
N ILE A 143 -6.29 1.16 14.53
CA ILE A 143 -6.58 0.24 13.42
C ILE A 143 -8.00 -0.31 13.50
N PHE A 144 -8.66 -0.45 12.35
CA PHE A 144 -10.00 -1.03 12.26
C PHE A 144 -10.29 -1.49 10.83
N ASN A 145 -11.31 -2.34 10.66
CA ASN A 145 -11.65 -3.00 9.38
C ASN A 145 -11.90 -2.04 8.19
N ARG A 146 -12.25 -0.78 8.45
CA ARG A 146 -12.56 0.23 7.42
C ARG A 146 -11.49 1.32 7.31
N LEU A 147 -10.34 1.17 7.98
CA LEU A 147 -9.20 2.06 7.81
C LEU A 147 -8.73 2.02 6.35
N ASN A 148 -8.40 3.18 5.81
CA ASN A 148 -7.62 3.35 4.59
C ASN A 148 -6.46 4.31 4.86
N SER A 149 -5.54 4.37 3.91
CA SER A 149 -4.35 5.22 3.93
C SER A 149 -4.67 6.70 4.15
N HIS A 150 -5.79 7.20 3.59
CA HIS A 150 -6.14 8.62 3.69
C HIS A 150 -6.60 9.02 5.09
N ILE A 151 -7.46 8.20 5.72
CA ILE A 151 -7.88 8.40 7.12
C ILE A 151 -6.65 8.35 8.02
N ALA A 152 -5.80 7.32 7.86
CA ALA A 152 -4.60 7.17 8.64
C ALA A 152 -3.65 8.36 8.46
N TYR A 153 -3.46 8.83 7.23
CA TYR A 153 -2.59 9.95 6.91
C TYR A 153 -3.03 11.23 7.62
N ILE A 154 -4.31 11.62 7.55
CA ILE A 154 -4.75 12.84 8.23
C ILE A 154 -4.64 12.73 9.75
N VAL A 155 -4.94 11.56 10.34
CA VAL A 155 -4.85 11.33 11.79
C VAL A 155 -3.39 11.36 12.28
N ALA A 156 -2.47 10.81 11.49
CA ALA A 156 -1.05 10.71 11.83
C ALA A 156 -0.26 11.99 11.53
N MET A 157 -0.56 12.65 10.40
CA MET A 157 0.19 13.80 9.91
C MET A 157 -0.31 15.13 10.47
N TYR A 158 -1.63 15.32 10.53
CA TYR A 158 -2.25 16.59 10.93
C TYR A 158 -2.50 16.63 12.44
N ARG A 159 -1.47 16.33 13.22
CA ARG A 159 -1.53 16.26 14.69
C ARG A 159 -1.98 17.55 15.36
N HIS A 160 -1.67 18.69 14.74
CA HIS A 160 -2.12 20.01 15.16
C HIS A 160 -3.65 20.18 15.10
N ASN A 161 -4.35 19.37 14.32
CA ASN A 161 -5.80 19.42 14.22
C ASN A 161 -6.44 18.47 15.25
N PHE A 162 -6.54 18.94 16.49
CA PHE A 162 -7.03 18.17 17.63
C PHE A 162 -8.52 17.81 17.53
N VAL A 163 -9.35 18.71 17.00
CA VAL A 163 -10.80 18.51 16.92
C VAL A 163 -11.11 17.40 15.91
N MET A 164 -10.59 17.49 14.69
CA MET A 164 -10.74 16.44 13.67
C MET A 164 -10.31 15.09 14.22
N ARG A 165 -9.13 15.01 14.84
CA ARG A 165 -8.61 13.75 15.40
C ARG A 165 -9.50 13.19 16.50
N LYS A 166 -9.99 14.03 17.41
CA LYS A 166 -10.91 13.60 18.47
C LYS A 166 -12.20 13.01 17.89
N LYS A 167 -12.77 13.63 16.84
CA LYS A 167 -13.99 13.15 16.17
C LYS A 167 -13.74 11.83 15.45
N ILE A 168 -12.67 11.71 14.67
CA ILE A 168 -12.32 10.45 13.97
C ILE A 168 -12.06 9.32 14.99
N ASN A 169 -11.29 9.59 16.04
CA ASN A 169 -11.04 8.57 17.07
C ASN A 169 -12.32 8.12 17.76
N LYS A 170 -13.25 9.03 18.05
CA LYS A 170 -14.57 8.66 18.59
C LYS A 170 -15.34 7.76 17.62
N ILE A 171 -15.36 8.07 16.32
CA ILE A 171 -16.01 7.23 15.30
C ILE A 171 -15.40 5.81 15.28
N ILE A 172 -14.07 5.70 15.39
CA ILE A 172 -13.37 4.42 15.44
C ILE A 172 -13.67 3.67 16.74
N ASP A 173 -13.73 4.37 17.88
CA ASP A 173 -14.05 3.78 19.19
C ASP A 173 -15.48 3.24 19.25
N ASP A 174 -16.43 4.00 18.71
CA ASP A 174 -17.83 3.58 18.59
C ASP A 174 -17.93 2.34 17.67
N TYR A 175 -17.15 2.30 16.57
CA TYR A 175 -17.05 1.13 15.70
C TYR A 175 -16.46 -0.08 16.42
N ALA A 176 -15.31 0.07 17.09
CA ALA A 176 -14.65 -1.00 17.84
C ALA A 176 -15.57 -1.56 18.92
N SER A 177 -16.26 -0.69 19.66
CA SER A 177 -17.26 -1.06 20.66
C SER A 177 -18.42 -1.87 20.04
N SER A 178 -18.88 -1.49 18.84
CA SER A 178 -19.91 -2.23 18.11
C SER A 178 -19.47 -3.65 17.71
N LYS A 179 -18.16 -3.90 17.61
CA LYS A 179 -17.55 -5.20 17.29
C LYS A 179 -17.20 -6.04 18.50
N LEU A 180 -17.35 -5.51 19.72
CA LEU A 180 -17.04 -6.24 20.94
C LEU A 180 -17.95 -7.48 21.09
N ARG A 181 -17.34 -8.67 21.15
CA ARG A 181 -18.06 -9.96 21.29
C ARG A 181 -17.34 -10.88 22.27
N GLU A 182 -18.12 -11.77 22.88
CA GLU A 182 -17.64 -12.90 23.71
C GLU A 182 -17.58 -14.22 22.89
N PHE A 183 -18.01 -14.16 21.63
CA PHE A 183 -18.15 -15.32 20.75
C PHE A 183 -17.50 -15.00 19.39
N GLY A 184 -16.59 -15.87 18.97
CA GLY A 184 -15.88 -15.76 17.70
C GLY A 184 -16.70 -16.30 16.54
N THR A 185 -16.22 -16.05 15.32
CA THR A 185 -16.85 -16.57 14.10
C THR A 185 -15.79 -17.00 13.09
N ILE A 186 -15.96 -18.21 12.56
CA ILE A 186 -15.24 -18.72 11.40
C ILE A 186 -16.25 -18.86 10.27
N LYS A 187 -16.12 -18.01 9.26
CA LYS A 187 -17.12 -17.89 8.20
C LYS A 187 -16.93 -18.89 7.08
N LYS A 188 -17.96 -19.00 6.25
CA LYS A 188 -18.12 -20.04 5.22
C LYS A 188 -16.87 -20.27 4.38
N HIS A 189 -16.57 -21.56 4.15
CA HIS A 189 -15.45 -22.01 3.31
C HIS A 189 -14.05 -21.60 3.78
N ALA A 190 -13.88 -21.07 5.00
CA ALA A 190 -12.57 -20.89 5.58
C ALA A 190 -11.90 -22.23 5.89
N LYS A 191 -10.57 -22.28 5.81
CA LYS A 191 -9.75 -23.46 6.08
C LYS A 191 -8.73 -23.16 7.16
N ILE A 192 -8.67 -24.01 8.16
CA ILE A 192 -7.72 -23.93 9.27
C ILE A 192 -7.07 -25.31 9.37
N ILE A 193 -5.82 -25.42 8.93
CA ILE A 193 -5.10 -26.69 8.83
C ILE A 193 -3.78 -26.55 9.59
N ASN A 194 -3.50 -27.46 10.52
CA ASN A 194 -2.27 -27.47 11.31
C ASN A 194 -2.00 -26.14 12.06
N ALA A 195 -3.05 -25.45 12.52
CA ALA A 195 -2.92 -24.19 13.26
C ALA A 195 -2.80 -24.45 14.76
N ARG A 196 -1.72 -23.98 15.39
CA ARG A 196 -1.43 -24.28 16.80
C ARG A 196 -2.33 -23.53 17.77
N LEU A 197 -2.52 -22.22 17.57
CA LEU A 197 -3.32 -21.37 18.45
C LEU A 197 -4.06 -20.29 17.67
N ILE A 198 -5.39 -20.27 17.80
CA ILE A 198 -6.25 -19.16 17.35
C ILE A 198 -7.05 -18.67 18.56
N LYS A 199 -6.81 -17.43 18.97
CA LYS A 199 -7.42 -16.81 20.14
C LYS A 199 -8.05 -15.48 19.75
N ASN A 200 -9.29 -15.22 20.17
CA ASN A 200 -9.91 -13.90 19.95
C ASN A 200 -9.84 -13.44 18.49
N ALA A 201 -10.19 -14.31 17.54
CA ALA A 201 -10.05 -14.04 16.10
C ALA A 201 -11.38 -14.12 15.35
N LEU A 202 -11.55 -13.25 14.35
CA LEU A 202 -12.65 -13.28 13.39
C LEU A 202 -12.08 -13.63 12.01
N ILE A 203 -12.58 -14.73 11.43
CA ILE A 203 -12.09 -15.28 10.17
C ILE A 203 -13.18 -15.17 9.11
N ASP A 204 -12.95 -14.35 8.08
CA ASP A 204 -13.89 -14.13 6.98
C ASP A 204 -13.88 -15.28 5.95
N PRO A 205 -14.86 -15.30 5.01
CA PRO A 205 -15.02 -16.40 4.07
C PRO A 205 -13.78 -16.65 3.22
N TYR A 206 -13.57 -17.91 2.85
CA TYR A 206 -12.46 -18.35 1.98
C TYR A 206 -11.05 -18.02 2.49
N THR A 207 -10.91 -17.60 3.75
CA THR A 207 -9.59 -17.46 4.39
C THR A 207 -8.92 -18.84 4.48
N THR A 208 -7.63 -18.91 4.19
CA THR A 208 -6.82 -20.11 4.45
C THR A 208 -5.76 -19.80 5.49
N ILE A 209 -5.75 -20.58 6.57
CA ILE A 209 -4.77 -20.57 7.65
C ILE A 209 -4.13 -21.95 7.65
N GLU A 210 -2.83 -22.01 7.44
CA GLU A 210 -2.10 -23.27 7.24
C GLU A 210 -0.76 -23.24 7.98
N ASN A 211 -0.49 -24.23 8.83
CA ASN A 211 0.77 -24.37 9.59
C ASN A 211 1.12 -23.14 10.45
N THR A 212 0.11 -22.38 10.90
CA THR A 212 0.30 -21.11 11.62
C THR A 212 0.55 -21.32 13.12
N ASP A 213 1.44 -20.52 13.69
CA ASP A 213 1.85 -20.64 15.09
C ASP A 213 0.91 -19.97 16.08
N GLU A 214 0.48 -18.73 15.79
CA GLU A 214 -0.44 -17.99 16.65
C GLU A 214 -1.20 -16.92 15.87
N ILE A 215 -2.52 -16.86 16.06
CA ILE A 215 -3.37 -15.72 15.69
C ILE A 215 -4.10 -15.27 16.94
N ASN A 216 -3.89 -14.03 17.36
CA ASN A 216 -4.46 -13.49 18.59
C ASN A 216 -5.02 -12.08 18.39
N ASN A 217 -6.24 -11.82 18.88
CA ASN A 217 -6.91 -10.52 18.83
C ASN A 217 -6.86 -9.89 17.42
N THR A 218 -7.29 -10.67 16.42
CA THR A 218 -7.07 -10.33 15.01
C THR A 218 -8.30 -10.57 14.16
N THR A 219 -8.60 -9.62 13.27
CA THR A 219 -9.56 -9.82 12.18
C THR A 219 -8.81 -10.16 10.90
N ILE A 220 -9.17 -11.27 10.26
CA ILE A 220 -8.72 -11.59 8.90
C ILE A 220 -9.90 -11.44 7.96
N ILE A 221 -9.86 -10.41 7.14
CA ILE A 221 -10.83 -10.12 6.09
C ILE A 221 -10.40 -10.83 4.81
N SER A 222 -11.35 -11.49 4.16
CA SER A 222 -11.12 -12.33 2.99
C SER A 222 -12.41 -12.43 2.18
N ALA A 223 -12.27 -12.66 0.87
CA ALA A 223 -13.39 -12.89 -0.03
C ALA A 223 -13.02 -13.96 -1.07
N LYS A 224 -14.01 -14.49 -1.80
CA LYS A 224 -13.77 -15.56 -2.78
C LYS A 224 -12.86 -15.10 -3.92
N GLU A 225 -13.08 -13.87 -4.38
CA GLU A 225 -12.37 -13.18 -5.44
C GLU A 225 -11.02 -12.60 -5.00
N SER A 226 -10.75 -12.59 -3.69
CA SER A 226 -9.52 -12.05 -3.10
C SER A 226 -9.22 -12.76 -1.77
N PRO A 227 -8.90 -14.06 -1.81
CA PRO A 227 -8.72 -14.84 -0.59
C PRO A 227 -7.44 -14.41 0.13
N SER A 228 -7.51 -14.34 1.46
CA SER A 228 -6.35 -14.10 2.31
C SER A 228 -5.71 -15.42 2.75
N TYR A 229 -4.38 -15.47 2.75
CA TYR A 229 -3.59 -16.64 3.09
C TYR A 229 -2.62 -16.33 4.24
N ILE A 230 -2.71 -17.13 5.30
CA ILE A 230 -1.80 -17.11 6.46
C ILE A 230 -1.10 -18.48 6.50
N GLY A 231 0.21 -18.49 6.29
CA GLY A 231 0.99 -19.71 6.13
C GLY A 231 1.84 -20.07 7.33
N THR A 232 2.91 -20.82 7.03
CA THR A 232 3.76 -21.51 7.99
C THR A 232 4.44 -20.58 8.99
N SER A 233 4.38 -20.96 10.26
CA SER A 233 5.05 -20.31 11.39
C SER A 233 4.75 -18.82 11.57
N VAL A 234 3.60 -18.36 11.07
CA VAL A 234 3.19 -16.97 11.22
C VAL A 234 2.67 -16.70 12.64
N ILE A 235 3.01 -15.52 13.16
CA ILE A 235 2.48 -14.97 14.41
C ILE A 235 1.78 -13.64 14.10
N LEU A 236 0.48 -13.54 14.39
CA LEU A 236 -0.33 -12.32 14.29
C LEU A 236 -0.90 -11.94 15.65
N LYS A 237 -0.61 -10.73 16.13
CA LYS A 237 -1.13 -10.22 17.41
C LYS A 237 -1.64 -8.79 17.28
N ASP A 238 -2.88 -8.55 17.69
CA ASP A 238 -3.47 -7.21 17.69
C ASP A 238 -3.48 -6.59 16.28
N CYS A 239 -3.96 -7.36 15.30
CA CYS A 239 -3.88 -7.01 13.88
C CYS A 239 -5.24 -6.86 13.21
N ILE A 240 -5.26 -6.10 12.11
CA ILE A 240 -6.31 -6.15 11.09
C ILE A 240 -5.64 -6.54 9.78
N VAL A 241 -6.11 -7.63 9.16
CA VAL A 241 -5.62 -8.12 7.86
C VAL A 241 -6.72 -8.00 6.82
N LEU A 242 -6.45 -7.32 5.72
CA LEU A 242 -7.38 -7.13 4.63
C LEU A 242 -7.29 -8.21 3.54
N LYS A 243 -8.28 -8.21 2.66
CA LYS A 243 -8.42 -9.20 1.58
C LYS A 243 -7.21 -9.25 0.65
N GLY A 244 -6.93 -10.45 0.14
CA GLY A 244 -5.80 -10.71 -0.76
C GLY A 244 -4.42 -10.64 -0.11
N ALA A 245 -4.35 -10.50 1.22
CA ALA A 245 -3.08 -10.54 1.94
C ALA A 245 -2.48 -11.95 1.93
N HIS A 246 -1.15 -12.04 1.82
CA HIS A 246 -0.41 -13.29 1.81
C HIS A 246 0.78 -13.20 2.76
N ILE A 247 0.67 -13.84 3.93
CA ILE A 247 1.63 -13.73 5.03
C ILE A 247 2.15 -15.14 5.33
N VAL A 248 3.47 -15.36 5.21
CA VAL A 248 4.07 -16.72 5.23
C VAL A 248 5.44 -16.75 5.91
N ASP A 249 6.06 -17.94 5.94
CA ASP A 249 7.49 -18.15 6.16
C ASP A 249 8.06 -17.51 7.45
N GLY A 250 7.41 -17.74 8.58
CA GLY A 250 7.91 -17.28 9.88
C GLY A 250 7.76 -15.77 10.12
N THR A 251 6.83 -15.11 9.41
CA THR A 251 6.57 -13.68 9.61
C THR A 251 5.97 -13.42 10.98
N VAL A 252 6.50 -12.43 11.71
CA VAL A 252 6.00 -11.99 13.03
C VAL A 252 5.41 -10.60 12.93
N ILE A 253 4.12 -10.46 13.24
CA ILE A 253 3.39 -9.20 13.15
C ILE A 253 2.67 -8.90 14.46
N LYS A 254 2.86 -7.70 14.99
CA LYS A 254 2.22 -7.24 16.21
C LYS A 254 1.75 -5.80 16.09
N LYS A 255 0.53 -5.49 16.54
CA LYS A 255 -0.04 -4.14 16.51
C LYS A 255 0.09 -3.48 15.13
N ALA A 256 -0.47 -4.13 14.12
CA ALA A 256 -0.31 -3.68 12.74
C ALA A 256 -1.59 -3.75 11.92
N PHE A 257 -1.69 -2.83 10.97
CA PHE A 257 -2.69 -2.88 9.90
C PHE A 257 -2.03 -3.44 8.63
N ILE A 258 -2.61 -4.51 8.08
CA ILE A 258 -2.14 -5.15 6.86
C ILE A 258 -3.19 -4.93 5.76
N GLY A 259 -2.86 -4.07 4.81
CA GLY A 259 -3.70 -3.60 3.72
C GLY A 259 -3.97 -4.64 2.64
N GLU A 260 -4.75 -4.23 1.64
CA GLU A 260 -5.18 -5.11 0.56
C GLU A 260 -4.00 -5.54 -0.31
N GLY A 261 -3.89 -6.83 -0.62
CA GLY A 261 -2.84 -7.36 -1.50
C GLY A 261 -1.42 -7.31 -0.92
N VAL A 262 -1.26 -7.04 0.38
CA VAL A 262 0.05 -7.03 1.05
C VAL A 262 0.68 -8.42 1.07
N LYS A 263 1.98 -8.51 0.81
CA LYS A 263 2.75 -9.77 0.84
C LYS A 263 3.89 -9.69 1.84
N LEU A 264 3.89 -10.59 2.82
CA LEU A 264 4.93 -10.66 3.84
C LEU A 264 5.49 -12.08 3.94
N GLY A 265 6.81 -12.22 4.06
CA GLY A 265 7.44 -13.53 4.08
C GLY A 265 8.90 -13.52 4.49
N ARG A 266 9.50 -14.70 4.44
CA ARG A 266 10.93 -14.95 4.64
C ARG A 266 11.51 -14.34 5.92
N GLN A 267 10.89 -14.65 7.06
CA GLN A 267 11.26 -14.21 8.41
C GLN A 267 11.18 -12.69 8.63
N PHE A 268 10.25 -12.04 7.93
CA PHE A 268 10.01 -10.61 8.09
C PHE A 268 9.35 -10.28 9.44
N SER A 269 9.64 -9.12 9.99
CA SER A 269 9.02 -8.64 11.24
C SER A 269 8.38 -7.26 11.06
N CYS A 270 7.22 -7.06 11.69
CA CYS A 270 6.45 -5.84 11.60
C CYS A 270 5.77 -5.51 12.93
N GLU A 271 6.13 -4.39 13.56
CA GLU A 271 5.51 -3.95 14.81
C GLU A 271 5.13 -2.46 14.78
N ASP A 272 4.00 -2.14 15.42
CA ASP A 272 3.48 -0.77 15.59
C ASP A 272 3.36 0.01 14.26
N SER A 273 3.03 -0.69 13.17
CA SER A 273 3.13 -0.18 11.80
C SER A 273 1.83 -0.32 10.99
N LEU A 274 1.68 0.54 9.99
CA LEU A 274 0.57 0.50 9.03
C LEU A 274 1.12 0.19 7.64
N LEU A 275 0.74 -0.93 7.07
CA LEU A 275 1.10 -1.33 5.70
C LEU A 275 -0.15 -1.26 4.84
N PHE A 276 -0.17 -0.35 3.86
CA PHE A 276 -1.31 -0.13 2.97
C PHE A 276 -1.21 -0.96 1.68
N ALA A 277 -2.09 -0.69 0.71
CA ALA A 277 -2.23 -1.44 -0.53
C ALA A 277 -0.90 -1.88 -1.17
N ASN A 278 -0.81 -3.18 -1.45
CA ASN A 278 0.29 -3.81 -2.19
C ASN A 278 1.70 -3.54 -1.62
N CYS A 279 1.84 -3.26 -0.32
CA CYS A 279 3.16 -3.28 0.32
C CYS A 279 3.74 -4.70 0.31
N GLU A 280 5.07 -4.78 0.29
CA GLU A 280 5.80 -6.06 0.30
C GLU A 280 6.96 -5.99 1.30
N GLY A 281 7.10 -7.04 2.10
CA GLY A 281 8.11 -7.13 3.16
C GLY A 281 8.69 -8.53 3.24
N GLU A 282 9.96 -8.65 2.88
CA GLU A 282 10.75 -9.86 3.06
C GLU A 282 12.07 -9.51 3.76
N HIS A 283 12.63 -10.47 4.51
CA HIS A 283 14.05 -10.45 4.90
C HIS A 283 14.52 -9.26 5.76
N GLY A 284 13.62 -8.56 6.44
CA GLY A 284 13.94 -7.37 7.23
C GLY A 284 12.89 -7.02 8.28
N GLU A 285 12.92 -5.79 8.74
CA GLU A 285 12.07 -5.26 9.80
C GLU A 285 11.42 -3.93 9.40
N MET A 286 10.13 -3.79 9.71
CA MET A 286 9.38 -2.53 9.68
C MET A 286 8.86 -2.23 11.09
N PHE A 287 9.40 -1.19 11.73
CA PHE A 287 9.05 -0.84 13.11
C PHE A 287 8.59 0.61 13.20
N SER A 288 7.39 0.87 13.73
CA SER A 288 6.88 2.24 13.87
C SER A 288 6.83 3.00 12.51
N ILE A 289 6.30 2.36 11.45
CA ILE A 289 6.26 2.98 10.11
C ILE A 289 4.86 3.07 9.49
N PHE A 290 4.72 4.10 8.65
CA PHE A 290 3.57 4.35 7.80
C PHE A 290 4.05 3.97 6.41
N ALA A 291 3.83 2.71 6.06
CA ALA A 291 4.05 2.18 4.73
C ALA A 291 2.80 2.46 3.90
N GLY A 292 2.77 3.64 3.28
CA GLY A 292 1.82 3.98 2.22
C GLY A 292 1.90 2.99 1.05
N PRO A 293 0.94 3.03 0.12
CA PRO A 293 0.84 2.02 -0.94
C PRO A 293 2.16 1.77 -1.67
N TYR A 294 2.44 0.51 -2.00
CA TYR A 294 3.67 0.10 -2.70
C TYR A 294 4.98 0.45 -1.97
N THR A 295 5.01 0.40 -0.64
CA THR A 295 6.26 0.37 0.14
C THR A 295 6.82 -1.06 0.14
N VAL A 296 8.05 -1.23 -0.37
CA VAL A 296 8.60 -2.54 -0.71
C VAL A 296 10.03 -2.73 -0.19
N THR A 297 10.29 -3.89 0.42
CA THR A 297 11.63 -4.42 0.70
C THR A 297 11.69 -5.93 0.45
N HIS A 298 12.75 -6.40 -0.23
CA HIS A 298 12.94 -7.82 -0.59
C HIS A 298 14.23 -8.45 -0.07
N HIS A 299 15.16 -7.65 0.44
CA HIS A 299 16.54 -8.08 0.64
C HIS A 299 16.94 -8.00 2.11
N LYS A 300 17.82 -8.91 2.54
CA LYS A 300 18.48 -8.81 3.85
C LYS A 300 19.50 -7.65 3.81
N ALA A 301 19.74 -6.91 4.89
CA ALA A 301 19.04 -6.82 6.17
C ALA A 301 18.42 -5.42 6.31
N THR A 302 17.28 -5.20 5.65
CA THR A 302 16.61 -3.89 5.66
C THR A 302 15.96 -3.59 7.02
N LEU A 303 16.25 -2.42 7.59
CA LEU A 303 15.52 -1.83 8.70
C LEU A 303 14.82 -0.54 8.22
N LEU A 304 13.50 -0.53 8.29
CA LEU A 304 12.69 0.69 8.13
C LEU A 304 12.09 1.06 9.48
N ILE A 305 12.42 2.23 10.00
CA ILE A 305 12.03 2.63 11.36
C ILE A 305 11.57 4.08 11.43
N ALA A 306 10.54 4.31 12.26
CA ALA A 306 10.07 5.64 12.67
C ALA A 306 9.93 6.61 11.50
N SER A 307 9.16 6.22 10.47
CA SER A 307 9.14 6.96 9.20
C SER A 307 7.87 6.79 8.40
N HIS A 308 7.60 7.78 7.56
CA HIS A 308 6.64 7.68 6.46
C HIS A 308 7.32 7.25 5.16
N PHE A 309 6.68 6.33 4.45
CA PHE A 309 7.02 5.89 3.10
C PHE A 309 5.78 5.83 2.23
N SER A 310 5.94 6.01 0.92
CA SER A 310 4.88 5.80 -0.07
C SER A 310 5.52 5.51 -1.41
N PHE A 311 5.06 4.47 -2.11
CA PHE A 311 5.68 3.99 -3.36
C PHE A 311 7.19 3.80 -3.26
N PHE A 312 7.65 3.38 -2.07
CA PHE A 312 9.05 3.34 -1.71
C PHE A 312 9.69 1.99 -2.06
N ASN A 313 10.93 2.03 -2.55
CA ASN A 313 11.72 0.83 -2.78
C ASN A 313 13.01 0.87 -1.96
N ALA A 314 13.15 -0.08 -1.03
CA ALA A 314 14.34 -0.23 -0.22
C ALA A 314 15.42 -1.06 -0.95
N GLY A 315 16.59 -0.45 -1.16
CA GLY A 315 17.80 -1.19 -1.52
C GLY A 315 18.24 -2.16 -0.42
N SER A 316 19.00 -3.20 -0.76
CA SER A 316 19.52 -4.15 0.22
C SER A 316 20.34 -3.45 1.31
N GLY A 317 20.17 -3.85 2.57
CA GLY A 317 20.91 -3.23 3.68
C GLY A 317 20.54 -1.77 3.95
N THR A 318 19.37 -1.31 3.50
CA THR A 318 18.85 0.02 3.89
C THR A 318 18.69 0.08 5.40
N ASN A 319 19.26 1.11 6.02
CA ASN A 319 19.25 1.30 7.46
C ASN A 319 18.99 2.76 7.83
N GLN A 320 18.41 2.98 9.01
CA GLN A 320 17.89 4.26 9.47
C GLN A 320 18.06 4.36 10.98
N SER A 321 18.24 5.58 11.51
CA SER A 321 18.33 5.80 12.95
C SER A 321 17.51 7.01 13.39
N ASN A 322 16.68 6.83 14.41
CA ASN A 322 15.94 7.88 15.11
C ASN A 322 16.49 8.19 16.52
N HIS A 323 17.51 7.46 16.97
CA HIS A 323 18.11 7.65 18.28
C HIS A 323 19.17 8.75 18.24
N MET A 324 18.79 10.01 18.48
CA MET A 324 19.76 11.05 18.86
C MET A 324 19.94 10.98 20.38
N TYR A 325 21.18 10.72 20.82
CA TYR A 325 21.67 10.32 22.16
C TYR A 325 21.13 11.04 23.42
N LYS A 326 20.21 12.01 23.33
CA LYS A 326 19.84 12.91 24.43
C LYS A 326 18.44 12.71 24.98
N LEU A 327 17.47 12.31 24.16
CA LEU A 327 16.07 12.26 24.59
C LEU A 327 15.36 10.94 24.26
N GLY A 328 15.95 10.00 23.52
CA GLY A 328 15.30 8.74 23.12
C GLY A 328 14.71 8.78 21.70
N PRO A 329 13.85 7.81 21.31
CA PRO A 329 13.39 7.60 19.93
C PRO A 329 12.26 8.58 19.50
N TYR A 330 12.53 9.89 19.55
CA TYR A 330 11.55 10.93 19.22
C TYR A 330 11.58 11.37 17.75
N HIS A 331 12.67 11.09 17.05
CA HIS A 331 12.88 11.60 15.69
C HIS A 331 12.18 10.71 14.68
N HIS A 332 11.72 11.30 13.58
CA HIS A 332 11.10 10.54 12.50
C HIS A 332 11.54 11.03 11.12
N GLY A 333 11.59 10.10 10.18
CA GLY A 333 11.87 10.37 8.79
C GLY A 333 10.60 10.59 7.97
N PHE A 334 10.76 11.29 6.85
CA PHE A 334 9.71 11.40 5.85
C PHE A 334 10.28 11.18 4.46
N MET A 335 10.04 10.00 3.91
CA MET A 335 10.30 9.69 2.51
C MET A 335 9.02 9.98 1.73
N GLU A 336 9.05 11.02 0.90
CA GLU A 336 7.90 11.32 0.04
C GLU A 336 7.72 10.23 -1.02
N ARG A 337 6.59 10.30 -1.73
CA ARG A 337 6.19 9.35 -2.77
C ARG A 337 7.33 8.99 -3.73
N GLY A 338 7.52 7.71 -4.00
CA GLY A 338 8.41 7.22 -5.06
C GLY A 338 9.89 7.26 -4.71
N CYS A 339 10.26 7.60 -3.47
CA CYS A 339 11.65 7.60 -3.07
C CYS A 339 12.26 6.19 -3.12
N LYS A 340 13.59 6.13 -3.25
CA LYS A 340 14.34 4.89 -3.24
C LYS A 340 15.62 5.02 -2.44
N THR A 341 16.12 3.89 -1.97
CA THR A 341 17.48 3.79 -1.43
C THR A 341 18.31 2.86 -2.30
N GLY A 342 19.57 3.21 -2.52
CA GLY A 342 20.58 2.29 -3.02
C GLY A 342 20.96 1.26 -1.95
N SER A 343 21.70 0.23 -2.34
CA SER A 343 22.22 -0.74 -1.38
C SER A 343 23.11 -0.07 -0.33
N ASN A 344 23.00 -0.53 0.92
CA ASN A 344 23.71 -0.03 2.10
C ASN A 344 23.53 1.47 2.37
N SER A 345 22.39 2.03 1.98
CA SER A 345 22.10 3.44 2.31
C SER A 345 21.75 3.60 3.78
N TYR A 346 22.30 4.63 4.41
CA TYR A 346 22.01 5.01 5.79
C TYR A 346 21.46 6.44 5.87
N ILE A 347 20.41 6.65 6.66
CA ILE A 347 19.81 7.98 6.86
C ILE A 347 19.56 8.25 8.35
N LEU A 348 20.07 9.38 8.85
CA LEU A 348 19.76 9.86 10.19
C LEU A 348 18.46 10.67 10.22
N TRP A 349 17.56 10.32 11.13
CA TRP A 349 16.36 11.09 11.43
C TRP A 349 16.61 12.19 12.47
N PRO A 350 15.91 13.34 12.37
CA PRO A 350 14.87 13.65 11.39
C PRO A 350 15.42 14.10 10.04
N SER A 351 14.87 13.57 8.95
CA SER A 351 15.17 14.02 7.58
C SER A 351 13.93 13.93 6.71
N ARG A 352 13.86 14.78 5.67
CA ARG A 352 12.76 14.78 4.70
C ARG A 352 13.30 14.69 3.28
N ILE A 353 12.94 13.62 2.58
CA ILE A 353 13.40 13.34 1.23
C ILE A 353 12.31 13.65 0.21
N GLY A 354 12.64 14.47 -0.80
CA GLY A 354 11.71 14.90 -1.83
C GLY A 354 11.26 13.79 -2.76
N ALA A 355 10.01 13.87 -3.22
CA ALA A 355 9.36 12.83 -4.03
C ALA A 355 10.23 12.33 -5.21
N PHE A 356 10.19 11.02 -5.46
CA PHE A 356 10.91 10.34 -6.54
C PHE A 356 12.44 10.52 -6.50
N SER A 357 13.00 10.82 -5.33
CA SER A 357 14.45 10.95 -5.16
C SER A 357 15.10 9.62 -4.76
N THR A 358 16.37 9.44 -5.14
CA THR A 358 17.16 8.27 -4.78
C THR A 358 18.25 8.67 -3.79
N VAL A 359 18.33 7.97 -2.66
CA VAL A 359 19.34 8.16 -1.62
C VAL A 359 20.40 7.06 -1.76
N ILE A 360 21.69 7.41 -1.77
CA ILE A 360 22.80 6.49 -1.97
C ILE A 360 23.96 6.85 -1.04
N GLY A 361 24.41 5.87 -0.25
CA GLY A 361 25.49 6.05 0.72
C GLY A 361 24.98 6.43 2.12
N ALA A 362 25.89 6.92 2.96
CA ALA A 362 25.58 7.20 4.36
C ALA A 362 25.42 8.70 4.63
N HIS A 363 24.27 9.06 5.23
CA HIS A 363 23.88 10.44 5.52
C HIS A 363 23.69 10.62 7.04
N TYR A 364 24.70 11.22 7.68
CA TYR A 364 24.74 11.41 9.13
C TYR A 364 24.19 12.76 9.59
N ASP A 365 23.92 13.68 8.68
CA ASP A 365 23.27 14.95 8.98
C ASP A 365 21.77 14.88 8.73
N ASN A 366 21.03 15.75 9.42
CA ASN A 366 19.61 15.94 9.18
C ASN A 366 19.41 16.80 7.93
N ILE A 367 18.75 16.25 6.91
CA ILE A 367 18.61 16.87 5.59
C ILE A 367 17.15 17.10 5.20
N ASP A 368 16.89 18.12 4.38
CA ASP A 368 15.57 18.39 3.82
C ASP A 368 15.67 18.75 2.33
N SER A 369 15.38 17.77 1.48
CA SER A 369 15.35 17.87 0.02
C SER A 369 13.92 17.98 -0.55
N SER A 370 12.91 18.23 0.30
CA SER A 370 11.48 18.23 -0.10
C SER A 370 11.11 19.22 -1.21
N ASN A 371 11.92 20.26 -1.42
CA ASN A 371 11.77 21.23 -2.50
C ASN A 371 12.34 20.74 -3.84
N PHE A 372 13.13 19.67 -3.86
CA PHE A 372 13.84 19.17 -5.03
C PHE A 372 13.42 17.72 -5.33
N PRO A 373 12.24 17.49 -5.93
CA PRO A 373 11.82 16.15 -6.32
C PRO A 373 12.70 15.61 -7.47
N PHE A 374 12.70 14.30 -7.67
CA PHE A 374 13.49 13.62 -8.72
C PHE A 374 15.01 13.84 -8.59
N SER A 375 15.50 13.96 -7.36
CA SER A 375 16.92 14.22 -7.09
C SER A 375 17.68 12.94 -6.79
N TYR A 376 19.00 13.00 -6.93
CA TYR A 376 19.88 12.04 -6.26
C TYR A 376 20.48 12.71 -5.03
N ILE A 377 20.57 11.96 -3.95
CA ILE A 377 21.17 12.36 -2.69
C ILE A 377 22.27 11.36 -2.44
N THR A 378 23.51 11.80 -2.57
CA THR A 378 24.69 10.92 -2.59
C THR A 378 25.68 11.35 -1.53
N GLU A 379 26.34 10.40 -0.90
CA GLU A 379 27.52 10.68 -0.09
C GLU A 379 28.62 11.33 -0.95
N HIS A 380 29.30 12.33 -0.40
CA HIS A 380 30.37 13.05 -1.08
C HIS A 380 31.54 13.32 -0.13
N GLY A 381 32.72 12.83 -0.48
CA GLY A 381 33.90 12.95 0.38
C GLY A 381 33.66 12.31 1.75
N TYR A 382 34.14 12.96 2.81
CA TYR A 382 33.97 12.49 4.19
C TYR A 382 32.75 13.15 4.84
N HIS A 383 31.69 12.36 5.09
CA HIS A 383 30.46 12.75 5.79
C HIS A 383 29.64 13.92 5.20
N GLN A 384 29.86 14.34 3.95
CA GLN A 384 28.99 15.35 3.33
C GLN A 384 27.89 14.72 2.49
N THR A 385 26.69 15.29 2.57
CA THR A 385 25.58 14.93 1.70
C THR A 385 25.52 15.84 0.50
N ARG A 386 25.56 15.28 -0.71
CA ARG A 386 25.40 16.02 -1.96
C ARG A 386 24.01 15.84 -2.54
N LEU A 387 23.37 16.95 -2.87
CA LEU A 387 22.11 16.99 -3.61
C LEU A 387 22.40 17.21 -5.10
N ILE A 388 21.86 16.34 -5.94
CA ILE A 388 21.94 16.43 -7.40
C ILE A 388 20.50 16.55 -7.94
N PRO A 389 19.98 17.78 -8.11
CA PRO A 389 18.60 17.99 -8.52
C PRO A 389 18.31 17.46 -9.92
N ALA A 390 17.05 17.06 -10.15
CA ALA A 390 16.53 16.63 -11.44
C ALA A 390 17.25 15.45 -12.11
N LEU A 391 18.14 14.73 -11.40
CA LEU A 391 18.90 13.63 -12.00
C LEU A 391 18.01 12.43 -12.34
N ASN A 392 17.00 12.15 -11.51
CA ASN A 392 16.10 11.02 -11.72
C ASN A 392 15.04 11.27 -12.80
N LEU A 393 14.97 12.50 -13.35
CA LEU A 393 14.14 12.78 -14.53
C LEU A 393 14.75 12.13 -15.78
N PHE A 394 13.89 11.67 -16.69
CA PHE A 394 14.25 11.05 -17.98
C PHE A 394 14.96 9.69 -17.88
N GLY A 395 15.16 9.15 -16.68
CA GLY A 395 15.71 7.81 -16.51
C GLY A 395 14.68 6.73 -16.86
N VAL A 396 15.14 5.66 -17.53
CA VAL A 396 14.30 4.49 -17.90
C VAL A 396 13.65 3.86 -16.67
N GLY A 397 14.31 3.95 -15.50
CA GLY A 397 13.80 3.45 -14.23
C GLY A 397 12.47 4.07 -13.79
N LEU A 398 12.26 5.37 -14.02
CA LEU A 398 11.08 6.10 -13.54
C LEU A 398 9.81 5.72 -14.32
N ALA A 399 9.89 5.68 -15.66
CA ALA A 399 8.77 5.27 -16.51
C ALA A 399 8.35 3.81 -16.25
N ARG A 400 9.33 2.96 -15.92
CA ARG A 400 9.10 1.55 -15.58
C ARG A 400 8.34 1.36 -14.26
N ASP A 401 8.54 2.23 -13.27
CA ASP A 401 7.90 2.07 -11.96
C ASP A 401 6.38 2.30 -12.03
N GLU A 402 5.94 3.31 -12.78
CA GLU A 402 4.51 3.63 -12.94
C GLU A 402 3.71 2.45 -13.51
N ASN A 403 4.17 1.90 -14.63
CA ASN A 403 3.55 0.74 -15.26
C ASN A 403 3.58 -0.48 -14.33
N LYS A 404 4.71 -0.71 -13.64
CA LYS A 404 4.83 -1.80 -12.68
C LYS A 404 3.79 -1.71 -11.56
N TRP A 405 3.50 -0.53 -11.04
CA TRP A 405 2.50 -0.40 -9.98
C TRP A 405 1.10 -0.75 -10.48
N ILE A 406 0.74 -0.30 -11.69
CA ILE A 406 -0.56 -0.61 -12.29
C ILE A 406 -0.68 -2.12 -12.57
N GLU A 407 0.33 -2.71 -13.22
CA GLU A 407 0.36 -4.13 -13.57
C GLU A 407 0.37 -5.05 -12.36
N ARG A 408 0.94 -4.59 -11.24
CA ARG A 408 1.05 -5.34 -9.99
C ARG A 408 -0.05 -5.01 -8.98
N ASP A 409 -1.08 -4.26 -9.35
CA ASP A 409 -2.20 -4.00 -8.45
C ASP A 409 -3.03 -5.27 -8.24
N ARG A 410 -2.79 -5.96 -7.13
CA ARG A 410 -3.42 -7.25 -6.80
C ARG A 410 -4.83 -7.10 -6.22
N ARG A 411 -5.30 -5.86 -6.02
CA ARG A 411 -6.58 -5.60 -5.36
C ARG A 411 -7.73 -5.81 -6.33
N THR A 412 -8.76 -6.53 -5.87
CA THR A 412 -9.95 -6.83 -6.66
C THR A 412 -11.22 -6.32 -5.96
N GLY A 413 -12.27 -6.03 -6.74
CA GLY A 413 -13.53 -5.49 -6.22
C GLY A 413 -13.41 -4.06 -5.69
N ASP A 414 -14.14 -3.77 -4.59
CA ASP A 414 -14.10 -2.46 -3.90
C ASP A 414 -12.72 -2.22 -3.28
N LYS A 415 -11.96 -1.25 -3.81
CA LYS A 415 -10.60 -0.91 -3.36
C LYS A 415 -10.66 0.18 -2.29
N LYS A 416 -10.05 -0.06 -1.12
CA LYS A 416 -10.11 0.87 0.02
C LYS A 416 -9.19 2.08 -0.12
N ASP A 417 -7.97 1.83 -0.57
CA ASP A 417 -7.00 2.88 -0.84
C ASP A 417 -7.27 3.45 -2.24
N LEU A 418 -7.59 4.73 -2.32
CA LEU A 418 -7.85 5.47 -3.55
C LEU A 418 -6.53 6.05 -4.06
N ILE A 419 -5.95 5.38 -5.04
CA ILE A 419 -4.57 5.64 -5.47
C ILE A 419 -4.57 6.36 -6.81
N ILE A 420 -3.95 7.54 -6.86
CA ILE A 420 -3.50 8.19 -8.10
C ILE A 420 -2.12 7.62 -8.41
N PHE A 421 -1.88 7.03 -9.58
CA PHE A 421 -0.65 6.29 -9.90
C PHE A 421 0.42 7.16 -10.57
N GLU A 422 0.01 8.25 -11.18
CA GLU A 422 0.83 9.10 -12.02
C GLU A 422 2.05 9.65 -11.29
N VAL A 423 3.21 9.56 -11.95
CA VAL A 423 4.48 10.13 -11.47
C VAL A 423 4.46 11.65 -11.55
N PHE A 424 4.02 12.17 -12.69
CA PHE A 424 3.83 13.59 -12.92
C PHE A 424 2.38 13.96 -12.64
N SER A 425 2.19 14.80 -11.63
CA SER A 425 0.90 15.29 -11.17
C SER A 425 1.04 16.73 -10.70
N PRO A 426 -0.05 17.46 -10.44
CA PRO A 426 0.04 18.80 -9.85
C PRO A 426 0.87 18.84 -8.57
N TYR A 427 0.88 17.77 -7.77
CA TYR A 427 1.71 17.64 -6.57
C TYR A 427 3.22 17.67 -6.89
N THR A 428 3.68 16.83 -7.83
CA THR A 428 5.12 16.76 -8.17
C THR A 428 5.57 17.91 -9.06
N VAL A 429 4.74 18.32 -10.03
CA VAL A 429 5.08 19.38 -10.97
C VAL A 429 5.09 20.76 -10.31
N SER A 430 4.22 21.03 -9.32
CA SER A 430 4.32 22.26 -8.52
C SER A 430 5.66 22.36 -7.79
N LYS A 431 6.15 21.24 -7.25
CA LYS A 431 7.47 21.16 -6.61
C LYS A 431 8.61 21.35 -7.62
N MET A 432 8.47 20.83 -8.84
CA MET A 432 9.45 21.07 -9.91
C MET A 432 9.52 22.54 -10.32
N ILE A 433 8.38 23.22 -10.44
CA ILE A 433 8.32 24.67 -10.72
C ILE A 433 9.02 25.46 -9.62
N ASN A 434 8.78 25.09 -8.36
CA ASN A 434 9.47 25.70 -7.22
C ASN A 434 10.98 25.41 -7.23
N ALA A 435 11.39 24.17 -7.53
CA ALA A 435 12.79 23.78 -7.65
C ALA A 435 13.52 24.59 -8.73
N GLU A 436 12.90 24.74 -9.90
CA GLU A 436 13.41 25.55 -11.01
C GLU A 436 13.65 27.01 -10.55
N LYS A 437 12.68 27.59 -9.83
CA LYS A 437 12.81 28.93 -9.26
C LYS A 437 13.96 29.02 -8.26
N ILE A 438 14.03 28.11 -7.29
CA ILE A 438 15.10 28.11 -6.27
C ILE A 438 16.49 28.04 -6.92
N LEU A 439 16.69 27.22 -7.95
CA LEU A 439 17.97 27.11 -8.64
C LEU A 439 18.38 28.41 -9.34
N LYS A 440 17.42 29.10 -9.97
CA LYS A 440 17.64 30.42 -10.58
C LYS A 440 17.97 31.48 -9.53
N ASP A 441 17.25 31.46 -8.40
CA ASP A 441 17.47 32.39 -7.29
C ASP A 441 18.85 32.18 -6.65
N ILE A 442 19.26 30.91 -6.42
CA ILE A 442 20.61 30.58 -5.94
C ILE A 442 21.66 31.10 -6.92
N LYS A 443 21.50 30.84 -8.22
CA LYS A 443 22.45 31.29 -9.25
C LYS A 443 22.60 32.82 -9.24
N ASN A 444 21.50 33.55 -9.13
CA ASN A 444 21.52 35.01 -9.05
C ASN A 444 22.20 35.51 -7.78
N TYR A 445 21.99 34.82 -6.65
CA TYR A 445 22.60 35.17 -5.37
C TYR A 445 24.13 34.96 -5.36
N ILE A 446 24.63 33.89 -5.99
CA ILE A 446 26.05 33.53 -5.98
C ILE A 446 26.82 33.99 -7.22
N LYS A 447 26.29 34.93 -8.00
CA LYS A 447 26.81 35.32 -9.33
C LYS A 447 28.31 35.63 -9.34
N ASP A 448 28.84 36.16 -8.23
CA ASP A 448 30.25 36.55 -8.07
C ASP A 448 31.07 35.58 -7.17
N SER A 449 30.46 34.48 -6.69
CA SER A 449 31.16 33.47 -5.88
C SER A 449 32.05 32.58 -6.75
N LYS A 450 33.20 32.18 -6.19
CA LYS A 450 34.13 31.20 -6.77
C LYS A 450 34.01 29.81 -6.13
N ASP A 451 33.02 29.61 -5.26
CA ASP A 451 32.84 28.34 -4.57
C ASP A 451 32.36 27.24 -5.54
N ASP A 452 32.92 26.04 -5.42
CA ASP A 452 32.49 24.88 -6.22
C ASP A 452 31.10 24.36 -5.81
N PHE A 453 30.71 24.62 -4.55
CA PHE A 453 29.51 24.10 -3.93
C PHE A 453 28.73 25.17 -3.16
N PHE A 454 27.41 25.07 -3.22
CA PHE A 454 26.49 25.87 -2.42
C PHE A 454 25.84 25.01 -1.34
N MET A 455 25.83 25.48 -0.09
CA MET A 455 25.20 24.78 1.04
C MET A 455 23.69 25.09 1.09
N TYR A 456 22.87 24.05 1.05
CA TYR A 456 21.41 24.12 1.14
C TYR A 456 20.89 23.07 2.13
N LYS A 457 20.40 23.52 3.30
CA LYS A 457 19.78 22.66 4.32
C LYS A 457 20.60 21.39 4.63
N ASN A 458 21.88 21.58 4.99
CA ASN A 458 22.86 20.53 5.28
C ASN A 458 23.21 19.61 4.09
N MET A 459 22.98 20.07 2.87
CA MET A 459 23.41 19.39 1.64
C MET A 459 24.20 20.35 0.76
N ILE A 460 25.14 19.82 -0.02
CA ILE A 460 25.90 20.61 -1.00
C ILE A 460 25.33 20.42 -2.41
N ILE A 461 25.25 21.51 -3.18
CA ILE A 461 24.86 21.53 -4.59
C ILE A 461 26.02 22.06 -5.42
N LYS A 462 26.40 21.37 -6.50
CA LYS A 462 27.50 21.83 -7.38
C LYS A 462 27.10 23.09 -8.15
N VAL A 463 27.82 24.18 -7.95
CA VAL A 463 27.52 25.51 -8.53
C VAL A 463 27.58 25.46 -10.05
N SER A 464 28.59 24.81 -10.62
CA SER A 464 28.79 24.69 -12.07
C SER A 464 27.67 23.94 -12.81
N SER A 465 26.73 23.33 -12.10
CA SER A 465 25.64 22.53 -12.67
C SER A 465 24.25 23.12 -12.45
N LEU A 466 24.11 24.29 -11.81
CA LEU A 466 22.83 24.91 -11.50
C LEU A 466 21.94 25.12 -12.74
N ASP A 467 22.52 25.63 -13.84
CA ASP A 467 21.78 25.82 -15.10
C ASP A 467 21.26 24.51 -15.67
N LYS A 468 22.13 23.48 -15.67
CA LYS A 468 21.76 22.13 -16.13
C LYS A 468 20.60 21.58 -15.31
N TYR A 469 20.63 21.73 -13.99
CA TYR A 469 19.56 21.27 -13.11
C TYR A 469 18.25 22.03 -13.37
N SER A 470 18.31 23.37 -13.49
CA SER A 470 17.14 24.20 -13.79
C SER A 470 16.54 23.85 -15.14
N GLN A 471 17.38 23.63 -16.16
CA GLN A 471 16.94 23.27 -17.50
C GLN A 471 16.24 21.90 -17.53
N ARG A 472 16.75 20.91 -16.80
CA ARG A 472 16.10 19.59 -16.71
C ARG A 472 14.70 19.66 -16.11
N TYR A 473 14.51 20.45 -15.04
CA TYR A 473 13.15 20.69 -14.52
C TYR A 473 12.27 21.38 -15.55
N SER A 474 12.78 22.45 -16.21
CA SER A 474 12.03 23.16 -17.25
C SER A 474 11.52 22.23 -18.36
N ILE A 475 12.40 21.38 -18.91
CA ILE A 475 12.03 20.39 -19.95
C ILE A 475 10.91 19.47 -19.46
N ALA A 476 11.03 18.92 -18.25
CA ALA A 476 10.05 17.97 -17.73
C ALA A 476 8.70 18.64 -17.41
N ILE A 477 8.71 19.89 -16.91
CA ILE A 477 7.49 20.69 -16.70
C ILE A 477 6.79 20.89 -18.05
N ASP A 478 7.53 21.33 -19.08
CA ASP A 478 6.95 21.58 -20.40
C ASP A 478 6.41 20.31 -21.06
N LEU A 479 7.11 19.18 -20.93
CA LEU A 479 6.62 17.89 -21.41
C LEU A 479 5.29 17.50 -20.76
N TYR A 480 5.19 17.63 -19.43
CA TYR A 480 3.95 17.30 -18.72
C TYR A 480 2.79 18.20 -19.17
N LEU A 481 2.98 19.52 -19.17
CA LEU A 481 1.94 20.48 -19.51
C LEU A 481 1.46 20.31 -20.96
N ARG A 482 2.40 20.14 -21.90
CA ARG A 482 2.07 19.96 -23.32
C ARG A 482 1.42 18.62 -23.60
N ASN A 483 1.85 17.57 -22.89
CA ASN A 483 1.21 16.26 -22.96
C ASN A 483 -0.24 16.31 -22.46
N LYS A 484 -0.49 16.99 -21.34
CA LYS A 484 -1.85 17.16 -20.80
C LYS A 484 -2.71 18.00 -21.74
N LEU A 485 -2.18 19.11 -22.26
CA LEU A 485 -2.86 19.92 -23.28
C LEU A 485 -3.27 19.06 -24.48
N LEU A 486 -2.33 18.30 -25.07
CA LEU A 486 -2.62 17.37 -26.17
C LEU A 486 -3.71 16.37 -25.79
N SER A 487 -3.64 15.79 -24.59
CA SER A 487 -4.63 14.80 -24.13
C SER A 487 -6.06 15.36 -24.01
N TYR A 488 -6.21 16.67 -23.78
CA TYR A 488 -7.52 17.33 -23.71
C TYR A 488 -8.12 17.64 -25.09
N ILE A 489 -7.27 17.76 -26.12
CA ILE A 489 -7.69 18.26 -27.44
C ILE A 489 -7.58 17.21 -28.56
N LYS A 490 -6.84 16.11 -28.35
CA LYS A 490 -6.54 15.12 -29.40
C LYS A 490 -7.77 14.47 -30.05
N ASP A 491 -8.89 14.41 -29.34
CA ASP A 491 -10.14 13.77 -29.80
C ASP A 491 -11.19 14.81 -30.25
N CYS A 492 -10.85 16.11 -30.27
CA CYS A 492 -11.73 17.19 -30.73
C CYS A 492 -11.86 17.21 -32.26
N LYS A 493 -13.02 17.63 -32.78
CA LYS A 493 -13.32 17.57 -34.23
C LYS A 493 -13.24 18.91 -34.93
N ASN A 494 -13.17 20.02 -34.19
CA ASN A 494 -13.08 21.38 -34.72
C ASN A 494 -12.55 22.33 -33.63
N ILE A 495 -12.27 23.58 -34.00
CA ILE A 495 -11.74 24.60 -33.09
C ILE A 495 -12.68 24.93 -31.92
N ASN A 496 -14.01 24.92 -32.12
CA ASN A 496 -14.95 25.20 -31.04
C ASN A 496 -14.92 24.09 -29.99
N ASP A 497 -14.83 22.82 -30.41
CA ASP A 497 -14.66 21.68 -29.50
C ASP A 497 -13.37 21.82 -28.68
N ILE A 498 -12.28 22.29 -29.31
CA ILE A 498 -11.00 22.52 -28.62
C ILE A 498 -11.15 23.62 -27.57
N ILE A 499 -11.70 24.77 -27.95
CA ILE A 499 -11.90 25.89 -27.02
C ILE A 499 -12.80 25.48 -25.86
N GLU A 500 -13.86 24.72 -26.13
CA GLU A 500 -14.76 24.18 -25.11
C GLU A 500 -14.03 23.21 -24.18
N SER A 501 -13.22 22.30 -24.73
CA SER A 501 -12.40 21.37 -23.94
C SER A 501 -11.34 22.09 -23.10
N LEU A 502 -10.91 23.30 -23.45
CA LEU A 502 -9.94 24.07 -22.66
C LEU A 502 -10.59 25.01 -21.64
N LYS A 503 -11.92 24.98 -21.47
CA LYS A 503 -12.55 25.64 -20.34
C LYS A 503 -12.19 24.92 -19.04
N TYR A 504 -11.97 25.73 -18.01
CA TYR A 504 -11.71 25.26 -16.65
C TYR A 504 -12.55 26.03 -15.65
N GLU A 505 -12.71 25.42 -14.48
CA GLU A 505 -13.52 25.96 -13.38
C GLU A 505 -12.61 26.64 -12.35
N LYS A 506 -12.76 26.27 -11.09
CA LYS A 506 -11.92 26.76 -9.99
C LYS A 506 -10.52 26.15 -10.09
N VAL A 507 -9.52 27.01 -9.94
CA VAL A 507 -8.11 26.60 -9.88
C VAL A 507 -7.70 26.42 -8.42
N TYR A 508 -7.07 25.29 -8.12
CA TYR A 508 -6.48 25.01 -6.81
C TYR A 508 -4.95 25.04 -6.90
N SER A 509 -4.31 25.94 -6.15
CA SER A 509 -2.86 26.14 -6.20
C SER A 509 -2.07 25.00 -5.56
N ASP A 510 -2.51 24.57 -4.38
CA ASP A 510 -1.75 23.67 -3.51
C ASP A 510 -2.31 22.25 -3.55
N TRP A 511 -1.41 21.29 -3.59
CA TRP A 511 -1.72 19.88 -3.74
C TRP A 511 -0.99 19.06 -2.67
N VAL A 512 -1.62 18.00 -2.23
CA VAL A 512 -1.06 17.06 -1.24
C VAL A 512 -1.26 15.62 -1.68
N ASP A 513 -0.31 14.77 -1.28
CA ASP A 513 -0.44 13.33 -1.34
C ASP A 513 -0.88 12.82 0.06
N ALA A 514 -2.15 12.43 0.18
CA ALA A 514 -2.74 11.95 1.42
C ALA A 514 -2.69 10.41 1.49
N GLY A 515 -1.49 9.82 1.41
CA GLY A 515 -1.31 8.36 1.48
C GLY A 515 -1.64 7.61 0.17
N GLY A 516 -1.33 8.21 -0.97
CA GLY A 516 -1.59 7.67 -2.32
C GLY A 516 -2.70 8.43 -3.07
N LEU A 517 -3.56 9.16 -2.36
CA LEU A 517 -4.56 10.04 -2.93
C LEU A 517 -3.99 11.44 -3.10
N ILE A 518 -3.71 11.82 -4.35
CA ILE A 518 -3.33 13.18 -4.69
C ILE A 518 -4.60 14.02 -4.86
N CYS A 519 -4.67 15.15 -4.17
CA CYS A 519 -5.82 16.06 -4.25
C CYS A 519 -5.46 17.51 -3.93
N ALA A 520 -6.34 18.42 -4.34
CA ALA A 520 -6.26 19.83 -3.97
C ALA A 520 -6.35 19.99 -2.44
N LYS A 521 -5.39 20.71 -1.86
CA LYS A 521 -5.28 20.91 -0.41
C LYS A 521 -6.51 21.60 0.16
N GLU A 522 -7.05 22.58 -0.55
CA GLU A 522 -8.25 23.31 -0.11
C GLU A 522 -9.47 22.38 0.04
N ARG A 523 -9.66 21.42 -0.88
CA ARG A 523 -10.76 20.46 -0.78
C ARG A 523 -10.60 19.54 0.43
N LEU A 524 -9.38 19.07 0.68
CA LEU A 524 -9.08 18.27 1.87
C LEU A 524 -9.33 19.07 3.16
N ASP A 525 -8.96 20.35 3.17
CA ASP A 525 -9.20 21.24 4.32
C ASP A 525 -10.69 21.48 4.57
N ASN A 526 -11.51 21.56 3.51
CA ASN A 526 -12.96 21.64 3.65
C ASN A 526 -13.55 20.35 4.24
N ILE A 527 -13.07 19.18 3.84
CA ILE A 527 -13.47 17.89 4.45
C ILE A 527 -13.09 17.86 5.93
N ILE A 528 -11.88 18.32 6.27
CA ILE A 528 -11.44 18.40 7.68
C ILE A 528 -12.39 19.31 8.47
N LYS A 529 -12.72 20.50 7.96
CA LYS A 529 -13.69 21.41 8.59
C LYS A 529 -15.08 20.78 8.73
N ASP A 530 -15.53 20.04 7.74
CA ASP A 530 -16.83 19.36 7.79
C ASP A 530 -16.84 18.20 8.81
N ILE A 531 -15.71 17.55 9.06
CA ILE A 531 -15.54 16.59 10.18
C ILE A 531 -15.56 17.32 11.53
N GLU A 532 -14.83 18.44 11.65
CA GLU A 532 -14.78 19.24 12.88
C GLU A 532 -16.17 19.76 13.27
N ASN A 533 -16.96 20.18 12.28
CA ASN A 533 -18.32 20.69 12.44
C ASN A 533 -19.40 19.59 12.44
N GLU A 534 -19.02 18.31 12.49
CA GLU A 534 -19.91 17.14 12.53
C GLU A 534 -20.87 16.98 11.33
N LYS A 535 -20.63 17.67 10.21
CA LYS A 535 -21.33 17.39 8.95
C LYS A 535 -20.92 16.03 8.38
N ILE A 536 -19.65 15.66 8.58
CA ILE A 536 -19.12 14.31 8.33
C ILE A 536 -18.88 13.66 9.69
N ASN A 537 -19.73 12.70 10.08
CA ASN A 537 -19.79 12.19 11.45
C ASN A 537 -19.82 10.66 11.57
N ASN A 538 -19.70 9.94 10.46
CA ASN A 538 -19.66 8.48 10.45
C ASN A 538 -18.70 7.94 9.39
N ILE A 539 -18.35 6.66 9.50
CA ILE A 539 -17.36 6.01 8.62
C ILE A 539 -17.74 6.14 7.14
N GLU A 540 -19.01 5.93 6.78
CA GLU A 540 -19.45 5.97 5.39
C GLU A 540 -19.33 7.37 4.80
N SER A 541 -19.75 8.40 5.54
CA SER A 541 -19.60 9.80 5.13
C SER A 541 -18.13 10.22 4.93
N ILE A 542 -17.21 9.74 5.79
CA ILE A 542 -15.76 9.98 5.63
C ILE A 542 -15.24 9.32 4.35
N LEU A 543 -15.59 8.05 4.13
CA LEU A 543 -15.15 7.32 2.95
C LEU A 543 -15.70 7.94 1.65
N ASN A 544 -16.96 8.38 1.65
CA ASN A 544 -17.56 9.07 0.52
C ASN A 544 -16.92 10.44 0.26
N ALA A 545 -16.49 11.16 1.30
CA ALA A 545 -15.75 12.41 1.15
C ALA A 545 -14.38 12.19 0.47
N PHE A 546 -13.62 11.17 0.85
CA PHE A 546 -12.38 10.81 0.16
C PHE A 546 -12.63 10.29 -1.27
N LYS A 547 -13.73 9.55 -1.48
CA LYS A 547 -14.15 9.14 -2.82
C LYS A 547 -14.44 10.35 -3.71
N SER A 548 -15.10 11.38 -3.18
CA SER A 548 -15.33 12.64 -3.89
C SER A 548 -14.01 13.33 -4.26
N LEU A 549 -12.99 13.35 -3.39
CA LEU A 549 -11.66 13.87 -3.75
C LEU A 549 -11.03 13.11 -4.91
N TYR A 550 -11.11 11.78 -4.87
CA TYR A 550 -10.58 10.92 -5.93
C TYR A 550 -11.30 11.15 -7.27
N ASP A 551 -12.62 11.23 -7.25
CA ASP A 551 -13.43 11.43 -8.47
C ASP A 551 -13.24 12.84 -9.06
N ASN A 552 -12.87 13.84 -8.24
CA ASN A 552 -12.57 15.21 -8.68
C ASN A 552 -11.09 15.44 -9.09
N TYR A 553 -10.21 14.43 -8.99
CA TYR A 553 -8.79 14.60 -9.30
C TYR A 553 -8.53 15.14 -10.71
N TYR A 554 -9.08 14.50 -11.76
CA TYR A 554 -8.83 14.90 -13.14
C TYR A 554 -9.45 16.25 -13.52
N PRO A 555 -10.70 16.58 -13.12
CA PRO A 555 -11.24 17.93 -13.29
C PRO A 555 -10.38 19.04 -12.64
N ASP A 556 -9.92 18.81 -11.41
CA ASP A 556 -9.07 19.77 -10.70
C ASP A 556 -7.68 19.87 -11.36
N GLU A 557 -7.09 18.74 -11.78
CA GLU A 557 -5.82 18.70 -12.50
C GLU A 557 -5.90 19.51 -13.79
N LYS A 558 -6.96 19.31 -14.59
CA LYS A 558 -7.17 20.05 -15.84
C LYS A 558 -7.20 21.55 -15.61
N SER A 559 -7.94 21.99 -14.59
CA SER A 559 -8.02 23.41 -14.25
C SER A 559 -6.67 24.00 -13.84
N TRP A 560 -5.90 23.23 -13.06
CA TRP A 560 -4.54 23.60 -12.68
C TRP A 560 -3.59 23.65 -13.88
N VAL A 561 -3.59 22.64 -14.76
CA VAL A 561 -2.73 22.57 -15.94
C VAL A 561 -2.94 23.78 -16.84
N ILE A 562 -4.20 24.14 -17.12
CA ILE A 562 -4.52 25.27 -18.01
C ILE A 562 -4.03 26.61 -17.40
N ASP A 563 -4.23 26.81 -16.09
CA ASP A 563 -3.73 28.00 -15.39
C ASP A 563 -2.19 28.07 -15.40
N ILE A 564 -1.50 26.95 -15.19
CA ILE A 564 -0.03 26.90 -15.25
C ILE A 564 0.49 27.14 -16.66
N ILE A 565 -0.16 26.61 -17.70
CA ILE A 565 0.17 26.91 -19.11
C ILE A 565 0.07 28.43 -19.34
N LYS A 566 -1.01 29.08 -18.89
CA LYS A 566 -1.18 30.53 -19.03
C LYS A 566 -0.06 31.32 -18.37
N LYS A 567 0.26 30.98 -17.12
CA LYS A 567 1.34 31.64 -16.35
C LYS A 567 2.71 31.39 -16.97
N ARG A 568 3.02 30.14 -17.33
CA ARG A 568 4.34 29.73 -17.81
C ARG A 568 4.68 30.30 -19.18
N TYR A 569 3.70 30.43 -20.07
CA TYR A 569 3.90 31.02 -21.40
C TYR A 569 3.50 32.50 -21.48
N SER A 570 3.13 33.12 -20.35
CA SER A 570 2.71 34.52 -20.27
C SER A 570 1.57 34.88 -21.24
N ILE A 571 0.57 34.00 -21.33
CA ILE A 571 -0.61 34.16 -22.20
C ILE A 571 -1.88 34.35 -21.39
N LYS A 572 -2.81 35.20 -21.87
CA LYS A 572 -4.11 35.44 -21.21
C LYS A 572 -5.15 34.39 -21.60
N ASN A 573 -5.25 34.12 -22.90
CA ASN A 573 -6.17 33.16 -23.50
C ASN A 573 -5.39 32.16 -24.35
N ILE A 574 -5.93 30.95 -24.51
CA ILE A 574 -5.36 29.92 -25.38
C ILE A 574 -6.17 29.94 -26.67
N ASP A 575 -5.66 30.60 -27.70
CA ASP A 575 -6.27 30.67 -29.03
C ASP A 575 -5.60 29.69 -30.02
N LYS A 576 -6.09 29.68 -31.26
CA LYS A 576 -5.58 28.82 -32.34
C LYS A 576 -4.07 28.96 -32.52
N GLU A 577 -3.57 30.19 -32.64
CA GLU A 577 -2.16 30.45 -32.95
C GLU A 577 -1.25 29.99 -31.82
N ILE A 578 -1.68 30.23 -30.57
CA ILE A 578 -0.99 29.78 -29.37
C ILE A 578 -0.97 28.25 -29.30
N ILE A 579 -2.08 27.57 -29.59
CA ILE A 579 -2.14 26.10 -29.59
C ILE A 579 -1.15 25.54 -30.62
N ILE A 580 -1.20 26.03 -31.86
CA ILE A 580 -0.28 25.60 -32.92
C ILE A 580 1.17 25.82 -32.49
N LYS A 581 1.49 26.97 -31.88
CA LYS A 581 2.84 27.26 -31.38
C LYS A 581 3.27 26.26 -30.32
N ILE A 582 2.46 26.06 -29.28
CA ILE A 582 2.77 25.13 -28.18
C ILE A 582 2.97 23.70 -28.72
N LEU A 583 2.12 23.26 -29.65
CA LEU A 583 2.18 21.94 -30.26
C LEU A 583 3.41 21.75 -31.15
N LYS A 584 3.78 22.73 -31.98
CA LYS A 584 5.00 22.69 -32.79
C LYS A 584 6.24 22.61 -31.93
N GLU A 585 6.32 23.42 -30.88
CA GLU A 585 7.43 23.35 -29.93
C GLU A 585 7.40 22.02 -29.14
N TYR A 586 6.22 21.41 -28.92
CA TYR A 586 6.12 20.10 -28.26
C TYR A 586 6.78 18.99 -29.09
N ILE A 587 6.66 19.01 -30.42
CA ILE A 587 7.37 18.06 -31.29
C ILE A 587 8.89 18.13 -31.07
N SER A 588 9.46 19.34 -31.03
CA SER A 588 10.90 19.54 -30.77
C SER A 588 11.30 19.04 -29.37
N LEU A 589 10.44 19.28 -28.38
CA LEU A 589 10.66 18.85 -27.00
C LEU A 589 10.61 17.33 -26.85
N LEU A 590 9.69 16.66 -27.55
CA LEU A 590 9.57 15.19 -27.61
C LEU A 590 10.84 14.54 -28.19
N LYS A 591 11.41 15.12 -29.25
CA LYS A 591 12.69 14.66 -29.82
C LYS A 591 13.82 14.85 -28.82
N THR A 592 13.90 16.03 -28.20
CA THR A 592 14.91 16.32 -27.17
C THR A 592 14.81 15.35 -26.00
N SER A 593 13.61 15.02 -25.54
CA SER A 593 13.42 14.09 -24.42
C SER A 593 13.80 12.66 -24.80
N TYR A 594 13.49 12.24 -26.04
CA TYR A 594 13.96 10.96 -26.58
C TYR A 594 15.49 10.90 -26.63
N ASP A 595 16.16 11.94 -27.13
CA ASP A 595 17.63 11.96 -27.19
C ASP A 595 18.28 11.87 -25.80
N ILE A 596 17.70 12.55 -24.81
CA ILE A 596 18.16 12.47 -23.41
C ILE A 596 18.00 11.05 -22.87
N LEU A 597 16.84 10.43 -23.09
CA LEU A 597 16.56 9.06 -22.63
C LEU A 597 17.45 8.04 -23.35
N TYR A 598 17.63 8.19 -24.66
CA TYR A 598 18.45 7.31 -25.48
C TYR A 598 19.90 7.30 -24.99
N ARG A 599 20.49 8.49 -24.78
CA ARG A 599 21.84 8.63 -24.21
C ARG A 599 21.97 8.08 -22.79
N ASP A 600 20.88 8.08 -22.03
CA ASP A 600 20.89 7.48 -20.69
C ASP A 600 20.87 5.96 -20.78
N ALA A 601 20.05 5.39 -21.67
CA ALA A 601 20.01 3.96 -21.95
C ALA A 601 21.33 3.43 -22.55
N GLU A 602 21.97 4.20 -23.43
CA GLU A 602 23.24 3.86 -24.09
C GLU A 602 24.36 3.52 -23.08
N LYS A 603 24.40 4.21 -21.93
CA LYS A 603 25.38 3.95 -20.86
C LYS A 603 25.32 2.53 -20.29
N GLU A 604 24.18 1.84 -20.41
CA GLU A 604 24.04 0.46 -19.97
C GLU A 604 24.66 -0.55 -20.95
N TYR A 605 25.11 -0.08 -22.12
CA TYR A 605 25.75 -0.85 -23.19
C TYR A 605 27.21 -0.41 -23.43
N ASP A 606 27.76 0.47 -22.58
CA ASP A 606 29.16 0.84 -22.63
C ASP A 606 30.07 -0.36 -22.35
N ILE A 607 31.30 -0.34 -22.89
CA ILE A 607 32.34 -1.36 -22.64
C ILE A 607 32.54 -1.63 -21.14
N SER A 608 32.40 -0.60 -20.29
CA SER A 608 32.51 -0.73 -18.82
C SER A 608 31.45 -1.65 -18.20
N LYS A 609 30.35 -1.92 -18.90
CA LYS A 609 29.27 -2.84 -18.49
C LYS A 609 29.47 -4.27 -18.99
N MET A 610 30.42 -4.47 -19.90
CA MET A 610 30.75 -5.78 -20.50
C MET A 610 31.86 -6.52 -19.74
N VAL A 611 32.31 -6.00 -18.60
CA VAL A 611 33.44 -6.54 -17.83
C VAL A 611 33.31 -8.02 -17.50
N SER A 612 32.08 -8.53 -17.35
CA SER A 612 31.77 -9.94 -17.07
C SER A 612 31.40 -10.77 -18.30
N CYS A 613 31.56 -10.25 -19.52
CA CYS A 613 31.34 -10.97 -20.78
C CYS A 613 32.68 -11.45 -21.37
N GLY A 614 32.61 -12.46 -22.23
CA GLY A 614 33.80 -13.10 -22.81
C GLY A 614 34.72 -13.64 -21.72
N ILE A 615 34.17 -14.45 -20.80
CA ILE A 615 34.83 -14.87 -19.55
C ILE A 615 36.19 -15.52 -19.83
N ASP A 616 36.24 -16.43 -20.80
CA ASP A 616 37.45 -17.17 -21.15
C ASP A 616 38.19 -16.58 -22.38
N ASP A 617 37.55 -15.69 -23.13
CA ASP A 617 38.14 -14.98 -24.27
C ASP A 617 37.51 -13.59 -24.45
N LYS A 618 38.32 -12.55 -24.22
CA LYS A 618 37.89 -11.16 -24.33
C LYS A 618 37.63 -10.71 -25.77
N ASN A 619 38.13 -11.43 -26.77
CA ASN A 619 37.83 -11.13 -28.17
C ASN A 619 36.33 -11.33 -28.48
N PHE A 620 35.65 -12.19 -27.73
CA PHE A 620 34.21 -12.44 -27.87
C PHE A 620 33.34 -11.65 -26.88
N MET A 621 33.93 -10.72 -26.11
CA MET A 621 33.21 -9.97 -25.06
C MET A 621 31.99 -9.22 -25.59
N GLU A 622 32.11 -8.53 -26.72
CA GLU A 622 31.00 -7.77 -27.32
C GLU A 622 29.93 -8.70 -27.91
N GLU A 623 30.35 -9.79 -28.57
CA GLU A 623 29.44 -10.79 -29.13
C GLU A 623 28.63 -11.51 -28.05
N ASP A 624 29.29 -11.90 -26.95
CA ASP A 624 28.66 -12.51 -25.77
C ASP A 624 27.68 -11.53 -25.10
N PHE A 625 28.09 -10.28 -24.87
CA PHE A 625 27.20 -9.26 -24.33
C PHE A 625 25.96 -9.06 -25.22
N LYS A 626 26.16 -8.94 -26.53
CA LYS A 626 25.08 -8.76 -27.51
C LYS A 626 24.15 -9.97 -27.56
N ALA A 627 24.66 -11.19 -27.43
CA ALA A 627 23.84 -12.40 -27.38
C ALA A 627 22.92 -12.44 -26.14
N ILE A 628 23.35 -11.87 -25.02
CA ILE A 628 22.57 -11.85 -23.76
C ILE A 628 21.59 -10.66 -23.71
N ARG A 629 22.06 -9.47 -24.09
CA ARG A 629 21.34 -8.21 -23.86
C ARG A 629 20.84 -7.51 -25.12
N GLY A 630 21.26 -7.95 -26.30
CA GLY A 630 20.99 -7.26 -27.55
C GLY A 630 21.72 -5.92 -27.66
N THR A 631 21.23 -5.05 -28.53
CA THR A 631 21.69 -3.67 -28.70
C THR A 631 20.77 -2.67 -27.99
N VAL A 632 21.19 -1.40 -27.91
CA VAL A 632 20.36 -0.32 -27.35
C VAL A 632 19.05 -0.20 -28.13
N GLU A 633 19.12 -0.36 -29.46
CA GLU A 633 18.01 -0.28 -30.39
C GLU A 633 17.02 -1.44 -30.23
N ASP A 634 17.49 -2.61 -29.79
CA ASP A 634 16.67 -3.78 -29.49
C ASP A 634 15.95 -3.67 -28.13
N ASN A 635 16.33 -2.69 -27.30
CA ASN A 635 15.78 -2.55 -25.98
C ASN A 635 14.29 -2.20 -26.03
N ALA A 636 13.45 -3.06 -25.44
CA ALA A 636 11.99 -2.90 -25.45
C ALA A 636 11.51 -1.53 -24.95
N PHE A 637 12.21 -0.91 -23.98
CA PHE A 637 11.84 0.43 -23.49
C PHE A 637 12.17 1.52 -24.50
N VAL A 638 13.35 1.46 -25.13
CA VAL A 638 13.76 2.43 -26.16
C VAL A 638 12.79 2.37 -27.33
N ILE A 639 12.44 1.16 -27.78
CA ILE A 639 11.45 0.93 -28.84
C ILE A 639 10.08 1.50 -28.44
N GLN A 640 9.58 1.15 -27.25
CA GLN A 640 8.27 1.61 -26.79
C GLN A 640 8.21 3.13 -26.65
N TYR A 641 9.24 3.77 -26.08
CA TYR A 641 9.28 5.22 -25.93
C TYR A 641 9.33 5.93 -27.30
N LYS A 642 10.12 5.40 -28.26
CA LYS A 642 10.15 5.92 -29.64
C LYS A 642 8.78 5.80 -30.31
N LYS A 643 8.08 4.68 -30.09
CA LYS A 643 6.72 4.46 -30.60
C LYS A 643 5.73 5.44 -29.97
N ASP A 644 5.77 5.65 -28.66
CA ASP A 644 4.91 6.61 -27.96
C ASP A 644 5.17 8.04 -28.42
N MET A 645 6.45 8.40 -28.61
CA MET A 645 6.85 9.68 -29.19
C MET A 645 6.23 9.88 -30.58
N ASN A 646 6.42 8.93 -31.48
CA ASN A 646 5.89 9.00 -32.84
C ASN A 646 4.36 9.06 -32.87
N SER A 647 3.69 8.29 -32.00
CA SER A 647 2.23 8.35 -31.85
C SER A 647 1.77 9.76 -31.46
N LYS A 648 2.43 10.39 -30.47
CA LYS A 648 2.11 11.76 -30.05
C LYS A 648 2.38 12.77 -31.17
N ILE A 649 3.46 12.63 -31.92
CA ILE A 649 3.75 13.51 -33.07
C ILE A 649 2.64 13.40 -34.12
N ASN A 650 2.14 12.20 -34.39
CA ASN A 650 1.03 12.01 -35.32
C ASN A 650 -0.26 12.67 -34.81
N ASP A 651 -0.57 12.53 -33.52
CA ASP A 651 -1.73 13.20 -32.93
C ASP A 651 -1.60 14.72 -32.96
N ILE A 652 -0.39 15.25 -32.72
CA ILE A 652 -0.11 16.68 -32.85
C ILE A 652 -0.34 17.16 -34.27
N ASN A 653 0.18 16.47 -35.28
CA ASN A 653 0.03 16.86 -36.68
C ASN A 653 -1.45 16.89 -37.09
N LYS A 654 -2.24 15.88 -36.69
CA LYS A 654 -3.69 15.87 -36.92
C LYS A 654 -4.39 17.10 -36.36
N ILE A 655 -4.01 17.53 -35.15
CA ILE A 655 -4.60 18.73 -34.53
C ILE A 655 -4.13 20.00 -35.21
N ILE A 656 -2.88 20.08 -35.66
CA ILE A 656 -2.38 21.22 -36.44
C ILE A 656 -3.11 21.32 -37.79
N ASP A 657 -3.33 20.20 -38.47
CA ASP A 657 -4.06 20.15 -39.75
C ASP A 657 -5.54 20.50 -39.58
N LEU A 658 -6.11 20.20 -38.41
CA LEU A 658 -7.48 20.55 -38.06
C LEU A 658 -7.66 22.05 -37.77
N LEU A 659 -6.64 22.70 -37.22
CA LEU A 659 -6.67 24.10 -36.79
C LEU A 659 -6.42 25.03 -37.96
#